data_AF-A0A813Z5T3-F1
#
_entry.id   AF-A0A813Z5T3-F1
#
_cell.length_a   1.000
_cell.length_b   1.000
_cell.length_c   1.000
_cell.angle_alpha   90.00
_cell.angle_beta   90.00
_cell.angle_gamma   90.00
#
_symmetry.space_group_name_H-M   'P 1'
#
loop_
_entity.id
_entity.type
_entity.pdbx_description
1 polymer ?
#
loop_
_entity_poly.entity_id
_entity_poly.type
_entity_poly.pdbx_seq_one_letter_code
_entity_poly.pdbx_strand_id
1 'polypeptide(L)'
;MPTITVCNINYFTSEYASEYINNIWNLKQYSPDNFFIEYYFRHGILSNSINKKWGDSKEKLIWKVEYTIYSLNDSQFSYFYHPEHGNCYQINSGYDENGTNIPLLTTVRPGIVFIHNKSESPINVDGIALKPGTVTNVALQRTLNIQKPKPFSNCDLNNENKESINSDLYKFTINKTGQYYQKMCMAQCYQNELAKICNCTDPIFQSFLDKPFCNYDDSCLIEQFNKIFNESNRFCFDKCPMECEKMSFIKTVSSSQFGNNKWNEYFTEYYGLNNSDMALVNVYYETLGYTEITENESIDTVSLISNIGALINLINICLAITNDQIIQNCKNIKFFNQKVDHFNYDSNQQSFYQQRYIIYDKYFKGEGSPIMFCTGYEADIVDLCHENFFAWQLSEKHGALVVFAEHRYFGESLPFGNKSHTYPNHNYLLVDQTLNDYAVLIKYLKSNIAHAENSPVIAFGGSYGGMLAAWIRMKYPHLVEGSLASSAPVAQTDCYDYARIQTDMFRKSNEKCPDIVKKSWQMIDKLAETKDGLDKLKNIFGLCDQLSSDKVASFKQLLVSAYIFLVQSNYHHKTSIVKPLPALPVKAFCDKTINSLTSNNLEQEDNVLNAVSNGLQIFFNYTGQTKCLIFENLVNRDALSMGILGCNQKFFQLCMNGKTDMFQEDHFVFKEFSDNCKNRFNITPIENSFQTSYASIHDEYKSFSNIIFSNGLWDPYWTSGIYKFVNEKLPVILIEEAAHHADLLEPNENDPESLKKARLEEERIILKWIKDFNHAKLTRKFLKRK
;
A
#
# COMPACT_ATOMS: atom_id res chain seq x y z
N MET A 1 -22.46 -58.26 31.28
CA MET A 1 -22.46 -57.41 30.07
C MET A 1 -21.91 -56.03 30.43
N PRO A 2 -21.28 -55.27 29.54
CA PRO A 2 -21.02 -53.85 29.80
C PRO A 2 -22.34 -53.07 29.91
N THR A 3 -22.33 -51.92 30.59
CA THR A 3 -23.42 -50.95 30.45
C THR A 3 -23.38 -50.37 29.04
N ILE A 4 -24.38 -50.63 28.22
CA ILE A 4 -24.43 -50.09 26.86
C ILE A 4 -25.57 -49.10 26.79
N THR A 5 -25.23 -47.83 26.58
CA THR A 5 -26.21 -46.76 26.34
C THR A 5 -26.13 -46.33 24.88
N VAL A 6 -27.25 -46.43 24.17
CA VAL A 6 -27.39 -45.94 22.79
C VAL A 6 -28.33 -44.74 22.84
N CYS A 7 -27.84 -43.57 22.42
CA CYS A 7 -28.59 -42.32 22.33
C CYS A 7 -28.72 -41.86 20.89
N ASN A 8 -29.62 -40.92 20.61
CA ASN A 8 -29.55 -40.20 19.34
C ASN A 8 -28.25 -39.38 19.25
N ILE A 9 -27.80 -39.14 18.01
CA ILE A 9 -26.75 -38.16 17.74
C ILE A 9 -27.23 -36.73 18.03
N ASN A 10 -28.50 -36.44 17.73
CA ASN A 10 -29.12 -35.12 17.91
C ASN A 10 -30.36 -35.21 18.81
N TYR A 11 -30.76 -34.09 19.39
CA TYR A 11 -31.90 -33.93 20.29
C TYR A 11 -33.26 -34.46 19.77
N PHE A 12 -33.48 -34.44 18.45
CA PHE A 12 -34.72 -34.84 17.75
C PHE A 12 -34.51 -36.06 16.82
N THR A 13 -35.59 -36.58 16.21
CA THR A 13 -35.53 -37.75 15.31
C THR A 13 -34.63 -37.50 14.10
N SER A 14 -34.00 -38.55 13.58
CA SER A 14 -33.11 -38.43 12.42
C SER A 14 -33.83 -38.05 11.11
N GLU A 15 -35.13 -38.35 10.94
CA GLU A 15 -35.89 -37.81 9.79
C GLU A 15 -36.11 -36.31 9.92
N TYR A 16 -36.43 -35.82 11.12
CA TYR A 16 -36.62 -34.38 11.34
C TYR A 16 -35.30 -33.64 11.13
N ALA A 17 -34.18 -34.22 11.57
CA ALA A 17 -32.84 -33.69 11.29
C ALA A 17 -32.58 -33.52 9.79
N SER A 18 -32.91 -34.54 9.01
CA SER A 18 -32.70 -34.54 7.56
C SER A 18 -33.62 -33.55 6.83
N GLU A 19 -34.87 -33.40 7.30
CA GLU A 19 -35.84 -32.45 6.74
C GLU A 19 -35.49 -30.99 7.09
N TYR A 20 -34.98 -30.74 8.30
CA TYR A 20 -34.62 -29.41 8.79
C TYR A 20 -33.27 -28.90 8.27
N ILE A 21 -32.36 -29.78 7.84
CA ILE A 21 -31.10 -29.41 7.16
C ILE A 21 -31.37 -28.52 5.93
N ASN A 22 -32.47 -28.75 5.20
CA ASN A 22 -32.84 -27.92 4.05
C ASN A 22 -33.33 -26.51 4.46
N ASN A 23 -33.86 -26.33 5.68
CA ASN A 23 -34.25 -25.02 6.20
C ASN A 23 -33.05 -24.21 6.73
N ILE A 24 -31.99 -24.87 7.16
CA ILE A 24 -30.75 -24.23 7.65
C ILE A 24 -29.99 -23.53 6.52
N TRP A 25 -30.08 -24.02 5.27
CA TRP A 25 -29.44 -23.37 4.12
C TRP A 25 -29.99 -21.96 3.82
N ASN A 26 -31.23 -21.66 4.20
CA ASN A 26 -31.84 -20.33 4.01
C ASN A 26 -31.46 -19.31 5.11
N LEU A 27 -30.86 -19.73 6.24
CA LEU A 27 -30.50 -18.84 7.35
C LEU A 27 -29.11 -18.19 7.21
N LYS A 28 -28.27 -18.63 6.26
CA LYS A 28 -27.00 -17.96 5.91
C LYS A 28 -27.18 -16.56 5.29
N GLN A 29 -28.41 -16.18 4.95
CA GLN A 29 -28.72 -14.87 4.35
C GLN A 29 -28.88 -13.72 5.35
N TYR A 30 -28.94 -13.99 6.67
CA TYR A 30 -29.38 -12.98 7.65
C TYR A 30 -28.33 -12.50 8.66
N SER A 31 -27.12 -13.07 8.71
CA SER A 31 -26.03 -12.49 9.53
C SER A 31 -24.65 -13.07 9.18
N PRO A 32 -23.57 -12.25 9.14
CA PRO A 32 -22.21 -12.73 8.89
C PRO A 32 -21.53 -13.37 10.12
N ASP A 33 -22.18 -13.41 11.29
CA ASP A 33 -21.58 -13.92 12.53
C ASP A 33 -22.21 -15.25 13.00
N ASN A 34 -21.39 -16.30 13.13
CA ASN A 34 -21.81 -17.68 13.50
C ASN A 34 -22.53 -17.77 14.86
N PHE A 35 -22.27 -16.79 15.74
CA PHE A 35 -22.82 -16.73 17.09
C PHE A 35 -24.37 -16.66 17.11
N PHE A 36 -24.95 -15.89 16.20
CA PHE A 36 -26.40 -15.68 16.15
C PHE A 36 -27.14 -16.90 15.62
N ILE A 37 -26.54 -17.61 14.66
CA ILE A 37 -27.13 -18.81 14.04
C ILE A 37 -27.17 -19.96 15.06
N GLU A 38 -26.10 -20.15 15.83
CA GLU A 38 -26.04 -21.21 16.84
C GLU A 38 -27.01 -20.96 18.01
N TYR A 39 -27.18 -19.70 18.42
CA TYR A 39 -28.11 -19.34 19.50
C TYR A 39 -29.58 -19.43 19.07
N TYR A 40 -29.93 -18.92 17.88
CA TYR A 40 -31.29 -19.05 17.33
C TYR A 40 -31.67 -20.52 17.16
N PHE A 41 -30.70 -21.38 16.81
CA PHE A 41 -30.89 -22.82 16.72
C PHE A 41 -31.25 -23.43 18.08
N ARG A 42 -30.54 -23.06 19.16
CA ARG A 42 -30.77 -23.60 20.52
C ARG A 42 -32.08 -23.11 21.15
N HIS A 43 -32.44 -21.82 20.98
CA HIS A 43 -33.68 -21.27 21.55
C HIS A 43 -34.92 -21.46 20.68
N GLY A 44 -34.78 -21.52 19.35
CA GLY A 44 -35.88 -21.80 18.43
C GLY A 44 -36.50 -23.19 18.66
N ILE A 45 -35.70 -24.15 19.12
CA ILE A 45 -36.15 -25.50 19.49
C ILE A 45 -36.96 -25.50 20.81
N LEU A 46 -36.64 -24.61 21.76
CA LEU A 46 -37.32 -24.51 23.05
C LEU A 46 -38.67 -23.77 22.97
N SER A 47 -38.82 -22.84 22.03
CA SER A 47 -39.99 -21.96 21.93
C SER A 47 -41.15 -22.51 21.08
N ASN A 48 -40.89 -23.45 20.15
CA ASN A 48 -41.94 -24.04 19.33
C ASN A 48 -42.51 -25.30 19.99
N SER A 49 -43.68 -25.14 20.60
CA SER A 49 -44.54 -26.22 21.07
C SER A 49 -44.96 -27.17 19.92
N ILE A 50 -44.09 -28.10 19.54
CA ILE A 50 -44.42 -29.23 18.65
C ILE A 50 -44.45 -30.49 19.49
N ASN A 51 -45.65 -31.07 19.56
CA ASN A 51 -45.94 -32.37 20.17
C ASN A 51 -44.85 -33.41 19.85
N LYS A 52 -44.26 -33.93 20.93
CA LYS A 52 -43.39 -35.10 21.04
C LYS A 52 -42.98 -35.80 19.74
N LYS A 53 -41.82 -35.42 19.19
CA LYS A 53 -40.91 -36.32 18.46
C LYS A 53 -39.49 -36.21 19.04
N TRP A 54 -39.43 -36.45 20.34
CA TRP A 54 -38.18 -36.50 21.08
C TRP A 54 -37.49 -37.81 20.75
N GLY A 55 -36.29 -37.72 20.19
CA GLY A 55 -35.43 -38.87 19.86
C GLY A 55 -36.03 -39.93 18.92
N ASP A 56 -35.18 -40.79 18.37
CA ASP A 56 -35.62 -41.95 17.61
C ASP A 56 -36.08 -43.04 18.58
N SER A 57 -36.98 -43.93 18.15
CA SER A 57 -37.43 -45.04 19.00
C SER A 57 -36.33 -46.08 19.18
N LYS A 58 -36.45 -46.91 20.21
CA LYS A 58 -35.49 -47.98 20.51
C LYS A 58 -35.28 -48.90 19.32
N GLU A 59 -36.35 -49.29 18.66
CA GLU A 59 -36.36 -50.22 17.52
C GLU A 59 -35.68 -49.61 16.28
N LYS A 60 -35.65 -48.28 16.21
CA LYS A 60 -34.97 -47.55 15.15
C LYS A 60 -33.47 -47.38 15.42
N LEU A 61 -33.09 -47.13 16.67
CA LEU A 61 -31.68 -46.99 17.07
C LEU A 61 -30.97 -48.33 17.24
N ILE A 62 -31.72 -49.38 17.58
CA ILE A 62 -31.20 -50.69 17.97
C ILE A 62 -31.93 -51.75 17.16
N TRP A 63 -31.26 -52.25 16.13
CA TRP A 63 -31.82 -53.29 15.25
C TRP A 63 -31.69 -54.69 15.87
N LYS A 64 -30.54 -55.04 16.44
CA LYS A 64 -30.29 -56.36 17.03
C LYS A 64 -29.16 -56.29 18.06
N VAL A 65 -29.31 -57.03 19.17
CA VAL A 65 -28.28 -57.11 20.21
C VAL A 65 -28.01 -58.56 20.55
N GLU A 66 -26.80 -59.02 20.23
CA GLU A 66 -26.34 -60.38 20.50
C GLU A 66 -25.10 -60.34 21.39
N TYR A 67 -25.07 -61.19 22.40
CA TYR A 67 -23.90 -61.36 23.25
C TYR A 67 -23.41 -62.79 23.16
N THR A 68 -22.23 -62.98 22.55
CA THR A 68 -21.61 -64.30 22.33
C THR A 68 -22.66 -65.31 21.82
N ILE A 69 -23.21 -65.05 20.64
CA ILE A 69 -24.17 -65.91 19.89
C ILE A 69 -25.58 -66.13 20.48
N TYR A 70 -25.95 -65.48 21.59
CA TYR A 70 -27.35 -65.46 22.09
C TYR A 70 -28.01 -64.09 21.88
N SER A 71 -29.25 -64.08 21.37
CA SER A 71 -30.06 -62.85 21.25
C SER A 71 -30.56 -62.43 22.63
N LEU A 72 -30.33 -61.17 23.00
CA LEU A 72 -30.84 -60.59 24.23
C LEU A 72 -32.29 -60.12 24.07
N ASN A 73 -33.02 -60.04 25.19
CA ASN A 73 -34.45 -59.75 25.18
C ASN A 73 -34.68 -58.23 25.25
N ASP A 74 -35.57 -57.70 24.39
CA ASP A 74 -35.77 -56.25 24.22
C ASP A 74 -36.28 -55.53 25.47
N SER A 75 -36.82 -56.27 26.45
CA SER A 75 -37.32 -55.74 27.72
C SER A 75 -36.22 -55.32 28.70
N GLN A 76 -34.94 -55.58 28.41
CA GLN A 76 -33.82 -55.32 29.31
C GLN A 76 -33.18 -53.92 29.16
N PHE A 77 -33.68 -53.11 28.21
CA PHE A 77 -33.23 -51.73 28.02
C PHE A 77 -34.08 -50.75 28.84
N SER A 78 -33.44 -49.96 29.70
CA SER A 78 -34.04 -48.82 30.37
C SER A 78 -33.96 -47.57 29.50
N TYR A 79 -35.10 -46.90 29.33
CA TYR A 79 -35.16 -45.62 28.64
C TYR A 79 -34.84 -44.48 29.60
N PHE A 80 -34.05 -43.51 29.14
CA PHE A 80 -33.96 -42.20 29.76
C PHE A 80 -33.75 -41.12 28.70
N TYR A 81 -34.03 -39.87 29.08
CA TYR A 81 -33.96 -38.73 28.18
C TYR A 81 -32.70 -37.89 28.47
N HIS A 82 -31.88 -37.60 27.45
CA HIS A 82 -30.64 -36.82 27.55
C HIS A 82 -30.80 -35.42 26.95
N PRO A 83 -30.45 -34.33 27.68
CA PRO A 83 -30.68 -32.95 27.24
C PRO A 83 -30.02 -32.55 25.91
N GLU A 84 -28.91 -33.19 25.53
CA GLU A 84 -28.21 -32.91 24.27
C GLU A 84 -28.48 -33.94 23.16
N HIS A 85 -28.93 -35.15 23.54
CA HIS A 85 -28.95 -36.33 22.68
C HIS A 85 -30.32 -37.01 22.61
N GLY A 86 -31.38 -36.37 23.11
CA GLY A 86 -32.73 -36.88 22.98
C GLY A 86 -32.95 -38.21 23.71
N ASN A 87 -33.59 -39.18 23.04
CA ASN A 87 -33.86 -40.49 23.64
C ASN A 87 -32.59 -41.33 23.76
N CYS A 88 -32.42 -41.96 24.92
CA CYS A 88 -31.36 -42.92 25.19
C CYS A 88 -31.92 -44.23 25.76
N TYR A 89 -31.29 -45.34 25.40
CA TYR A 89 -31.65 -46.68 25.85
C TYR A 89 -30.42 -47.39 26.40
N GLN A 90 -30.50 -47.82 27.66
CA GLN A 90 -29.37 -48.35 28.41
C GLN A 90 -29.64 -49.75 28.93
N ILE A 91 -28.67 -50.65 28.83
CA ILE A 91 -28.74 -51.98 29.44
C ILE A 91 -27.59 -52.13 30.44
N ASN A 92 -27.86 -52.74 31.61
CA ASN A 92 -26.90 -53.09 32.66
C ASN A 92 -26.23 -51.90 33.41
N SER A 93 -27.00 -51.01 34.05
CA SER A 93 -26.62 -49.69 34.58
C SER A 93 -25.74 -49.61 35.86
N GLY A 94 -24.91 -50.61 36.16
CA GLY A 94 -23.85 -50.49 37.18
C GLY A 94 -24.29 -50.54 38.66
N TYR A 95 -25.57 -50.76 38.94
CA TYR A 95 -26.09 -51.15 40.25
C TYR A 95 -27.02 -52.35 40.05
N ASP A 96 -27.00 -53.31 40.97
CA ASP A 96 -28.03 -54.36 40.99
C ASP A 96 -29.36 -53.82 41.56
N GLU A 97 -30.44 -54.58 41.43
CA GLU A 97 -31.79 -54.21 41.91
C GLU A 97 -31.84 -53.93 43.44
N ASN A 98 -30.79 -54.30 44.17
CA ASN A 98 -30.64 -54.12 45.61
C ASN A 98 -29.73 -52.93 45.97
N GLY A 99 -29.30 -52.12 44.99
CA GLY A 99 -28.56 -50.87 45.21
C GLY A 99 -27.08 -51.05 45.52
N THR A 100 -26.51 -52.24 45.29
CA THR A 100 -25.08 -52.49 45.53
C THR A 100 -24.24 -52.00 44.34
N ASN A 101 -23.19 -51.22 44.63
CA ASN A 101 -22.32 -50.59 43.63
C ASN A 101 -21.35 -51.61 43.01
N ILE A 102 -21.37 -51.76 41.68
CA ILE A 102 -20.43 -52.61 40.95
C ILE A 102 -19.23 -51.72 40.52
N PRO A 103 -17.97 -52.03 40.91
CA PRO A 103 -16.84 -51.14 40.65
C PRO A 103 -16.59 -50.89 39.15
N LEU A 104 -16.55 -49.60 38.79
CA LEU A 104 -16.30 -49.07 37.46
C LEU A 104 -14.80 -49.08 37.13
N LEU A 105 -14.40 -49.84 36.11
CA LEU A 105 -13.13 -49.64 35.42
C LEU A 105 -13.38 -49.56 33.92
N THR A 106 -13.02 -48.41 33.34
CA THR A 106 -12.93 -48.10 31.90
C THR A 106 -14.27 -47.91 31.15
N THR A 107 -14.93 -46.76 31.32
CA THR A 107 -15.80 -46.20 30.27
C THR A 107 -15.40 -44.76 29.97
N VAL A 108 -14.84 -44.63 28.78
CA VAL A 108 -14.23 -43.44 28.20
C VAL A 108 -15.30 -42.38 27.92
N ARG A 109 -15.29 -41.27 28.68
CA ARG A 109 -15.78 -39.99 28.16
C ARG A 109 -14.67 -39.39 27.29
N PRO A 110 -14.96 -38.85 26.09
CA PRO A 110 -13.96 -38.05 25.40
C PRO A 110 -13.69 -36.81 26.25
N GLY A 111 -12.43 -36.60 26.65
CA GLY A 111 -12.01 -35.28 27.13
C GLY A 111 -12.08 -34.31 25.96
N ILE A 112 -12.43 -33.04 26.17
CA ILE A 112 -12.37 -32.03 25.10
C ILE A 112 -11.33 -31.00 25.50
N VAL A 113 -10.40 -30.72 24.59
CA VAL A 113 -9.38 -29.68 24.76
C VAL A 113 -9.75 -28.47 23.92
N PHE A 114 -9.91 -27.33 24.59
CA PHE A 114 -10.09 -26.05 23.94
C PHE A 114 -8.75 -25.32 23.90
N ILE A 115 -8.37 -24.83 22.72
CA ILE A 115 -7.18 -24.01 22.53
C ILE A 115 -7.64 -22.67 22.00
N HIS A 116 -7.48 -21.65 22.82
CA HIS A 116 -7.94 -20.28 22.58
C HIS A 116 -6.97 -19.29 23.21
N ASN A 117 -7.10 -18.01 22.87
CA ASN A 117 -6.30 -16.97 23.51
C ASN A 117 -6.77 -16.74 24.97
N LYS A 118 -5.91 -16.22 25.84
CA LYS A 118 -6.24 -15.93 27.25
C LYS A 118 -7.47 -15.02 27.41
N SER A 119 -7.74 -14.18 26.41
CA SER A 119 -8.86 -13.23 26.36
C SER A 119 -10.17 -13.80 25.78
N GLU A 120 -10.16 -15.03 25.29
CA GLU A 120 -11.32 -15.68 24.64
C GLU A 120 -11.93 -16.76 25.55
N SER A 121 -13.25 -16.97 25.48
CA SER A 121 -13.93 -18.01 26.26
C SER A 121 -13.75 -19.39 25.59
N PRO A 122 -13.46 -20.47 26.33
CA PRO A 122 -13.37 -21.83 25.78
C PRO A 122 -14.67 -22.31 25.12
N ILE A 123 -15.81 -21.72 25.49
CA ILE A 123 -17.14 -22.05 24.92
C ILE A 123 -17.27 -21.54 23.47
N ASN A 124 -16.46 -20.55 23.06
CA ASN A 124 -16.57 -19.88 21.76
C ASN A 124 -15.59 -20.42 20.70
N VAL A 125 -14.91 -21.52 20.98
CA VAL A 125 -13.83 -22.05 20.14
C VAL A 125 -14.00 -23.55 19.92
N ASP A 126 -13.69 -24.02 18.71
CA ASP A 126 -13.79 -25.44 18.38
C ASP A 126 -12.92 -26.30 19.31
N GLY A 127 -13.57 -27.25 19.98
CA GLY A 127 -12.95 -28.22 20.89
C GLY A 127 -12.37 -29.43 20.16
N ILE A 128 -11.26 -29.95 20.67
CA ILE A 128 -10.60 -31.16 20.16
C ILE A 128 -10.97 -32.32 21.07
N ALA A 129 -11.72 -33.28 20.52
CA ALA A 129 -12.07 -34.50 21.25
C ALA A 129 -10.84 -35.39 21.45
N LEU A 130 -10.63 -35.84 22.68
CA LEU A 130 -9.57 -36.74 23.11
C LEU A 130 -10.11 -38.14 23.25
N LYS A 131 -9.31 -39.11 22.83
CA LYS A 131 -9.59 -40.52 23.01
C LYS A 131 -8.60 -41.14 24.01
N PRO A 132 -9.06 -41.68 25.15
CA PRO A 132 -8.27 -42.55 26.01
C PRO A 132 -7.59 -43.69 25.24
N GLY A 133 -6.39 -44.06 25.68
CA GLY A 133 -5.50 -44.97 24.96
C GLY A 133 -4.76 -44.33 23.78
N THR A 134 -4.87 -43.01 23.57
CA THR A 134 -4.19 -42.32 22.47
C THR A 134 -3.35 -41.13 22.93
N VAL A 135 -2.34 -40.84 22.12
CA VAL A 135 -1.58 -39.60 22.12
C VAL A 135 -2.12 -38.72 21.00
N THR A 136 -2.66 -37.54 21.35
CA THR A 136 -3.12 -36.52 20.41
C THR A 136 -2.09 -35.40 20.32
N ASN A 137 -1.53 -35.18 19.14
CA ASN A 137 -0.61 -34.08 18.86
C ASN A 137 -1.37 -32.95 18.16
N VAL A 138 -1.33 -31.76 18.74
CA VAL A 138 -1.93 -30.54 18.23
C VAL A 138 -0.83 -29.55 17.91
N ALA A 139 -0.53 -29.39 16.62
CA ALA A 139 0.38 -28.37 16.14
C ALA A 139 -0.38 -27.05 15.93
N LEU A 140 0.17 -25.96 16.46
CA LEU A 140 -0.41 -24.62 16.40
C LEU A 140 0.41 -23.72 15.48
N GLN A 141 -0.26 -23.02 14.57
CA GLN A 141 0.29 -21.86 13.88
C GLN A 141 -0.39 -20.60 14.41
N ARG A 142 0.41 -19.66 14.92
CA ARG A 142 -0.08 -18.38 15.43
C ARG A 142 -0.19 -17.39 14.29
N THR A 143 -1.39 -16.81 14.13
CA THR A 143 -1.62 -15.69 13.21
C THR A 143 -2.10 -14.48 14.01
N LEU A 144 -1.41 -13.35 13.86
CA LEU A 144 -1.77 -12.05 14.41
C LEU A 144 -2.30 -11.18 13.27
N ASN A 145 -3.56 -10.80 13.32
CA ASN A 145 -4.19 -9.88 12.36
C ASN A 145 -4.26 -8.49 12.99
N ILE A 146 -3.68 -7.50 12.33
CA ILE A 146 -3.67 -6.09 12.75
C ILE A 146 -4.36 -5.28 11.65
N GLN A 147 -5.55 -4.76 11.96
CA GLN A 147 -6.34 -3.91 11.08
C GLN A 147 -6.09 -2.43 11.39
N LYS A 148 -6.31 -1.55 10.41
CA LYS A 148 -6.23 -0.10 10.64
C LYS A 148 -7.57 0.38 11.23
N PRO A 149 -7.58 1.27 12.24
CA PRO A 149 -8.81 1.83 12.77
C PRO A 149 -9.56 2.65 11.72
N LYS A 150 -10.84 2.97 11.97
CA LYS A 150 -11.63 3.85 11.09
C LYS A 150 -10.82 5.11 10.68
N PRO A 151 -10.87 5.50 9.40
CA PRO A 151 -11.84 5.10 8.37
C PRO A 151 -11.50 3.84 7.56
N PHE A 152 -10.34 3.21 7.77
CA PHE A 152 -9.82 2.16 6.87
C PHE A 152 -10.51 0.81 7.05
N SER A 153 -10.83 0.46 8.29
CA SER A 153 -11.52 -0.78 8.66
C SER A 153 -12.57 -0.48 9.73
N ASN A 154 -13.48 -1.43 9.97
CA ASN A 154 -14.59 -1.24 10.91
C ASN A 154 -14.16 -1.24 12.39
N CYS A 155 -12.88 -1.47 12.69
CA CYS A 155 -12.36 -1.54 14.05
C CYS A 155 -12.12 -0.15 14.66
N ASP A 156 -12.29 -0.04 15.98
CA ASP A 156 -12.28 1.23 16.72
C ASP A 156 -11.08 1.34 17.70
N LEU A 157 -10.39 0.23 17.98
CA LEU A 157 -9.44 0.09 19.09
C LEU A 157 -8.04 -0.34 18.64
N ASN A 158 -7.09 0.60 18.63
CA ASN A 158 -5.65 0.30 18.53
C ASN A 158 -4.96 0.36 19.90
N ASN A 159 -3.82 -0.34 20.05
CA ASN A 159 -3.09 -0.45 21.31
C ASN A 159 -2.67 0.91 21.95
N GLU A 160 -2.56 1.96 21.14
CA GLU A 160 -2.16 3.32 21.54
C GLU A 160 -3.32 4.17 22.10
N ASN A 161 -4.59 3.82 21.80
CA ASN A 161 -5.77 4.66 22.10
C ASN A 161 -6.65 4.13 23.25
N LYS A 162 -6.13 3.22 24.08
CA LYS A 162 -6.88 2.54 25.16
C LYS A 162 -7.55 3.49 26.17
N GLU A 163 -7.00 4.70 26.37
CA GLU A 163 -7.52 5.68 27.34
C GLU A 163 -8.58 6.63 26.76
N SER A 164 -8.73 6.69 25.43
CA SER A 164 -9.61 7.64 24.75
C SER A 164 -11.10 7.24 24.70
N ILE A 165 -11.42 6.00 25.11
CA ILE A 165 -12.76 5.43 24.95
C ILE A 165 -13.63 5.68 26.18
N ASN A 166 -14.71 6.43 25.97
CA ASN A 166 -15.68 6.77 27.00
C ASN A 166 -16.80 5.71 27.13
N SER A 167 -16.42 4.47 27.47
CA SER A 167 -17.38 3.40 27.78
C SER A 167 -17.09 2.77 29.14
N ASP A 168 -18.04 2.86 30.06
CA ASP A 168 -17.94 2.24 31.39
C ASP A 168 -17.91 0.71 31.30
N LEU A 169 -18.58 0.13 30.31
CA LEU A 169 -18.62 -1.31 30.11
C LEU A 169 -17.29 -1.84 29.58
N TYR A 170 -16.67 -1.13 28.64
CA TYR A 170 -15.31 -1.39 28.16
C TYR A 170 -14.31 -1.42 29.34
N LYS A 171 -14.35 -0.38 30.19
CA LYS A 171 -13.50 -0.27 31.38
C LYS A 171 -13.78 -1.38 32.40
N PHE A 172 -15.04 -1.72 32.62
CA PHE A 172 -15.45 -2.81 33.51
C PHE A 172 -14.90 -4.16 33.04
N THR A 173 -15.05 -4.48 31.76
CA THR A 173 -14.53 -5.73 31.19
C THR A 173 -13.01 -5.82 31.34
N ILE A 174 -12.26 -4.78 30.96
CA ILE A 174 -10.79 -4.75 31.10
C ILE A 174 -10.35 -4.91 32.55
N ASN A 175 -11.01 -4.23 33.50
CA ASN A 175 -10.62 -4.31 34.90
C ASN A 175 -10.78 -5.74 35.47
N LYS A 176 -11.77 -6.50 34.97
CA LYS A 176 -12.02 -7.87 35.41
C LYS A 176 -11.14 -8.91 34.72
N THR A 177 -10.81 -8.73 33.43
CA THR A 177 -10.08 -9.73 32.63
C THR A 177 -8.62 -9.39 32.35
N GLY A 178 -8.21 -8.13 32.52
CA GLY A 178 -6.90 -7.58 32.19
C GLY A 178 -6.68 -7.31 30.68
N GLN A 179 -7.56 -7.81 29.80
CA GLN A 179 -7.50 -7.63 28.34
C GLN A 179 -8.90 -7.51 27.74
N TYR A 180 -9.06 -6.69 26.70
CA TYR A 180 -10.35 -6.45 26.07
C TYR A 180 -10.63 -7.39 24.89
N TYR A 181 -11.89 -7.82 24.75
CA TYR A 181 -12.41 -8.54 23.60
C TYR A 181 -13.90 -8.17 23.43
N GLN A 182 -14.30 -7.74 22.24
CA GLN A 182 -15.64 -7.20 22.02
C GLN A 182 -16.74 -8.19 22.40
N LYS A 183 -16.63 -9.48 22.03
CA LYS A 183 -17.67 -10.47 22.35
C LYS A 183 -17.89 -10.64 23.86
N MET A 184 -16.82 -10.53 24.66
CA MET A 184 -16.95 -10.58 26.12
C MET A 184 -17.65 -9.34 26.65
N CYS A 185 -17.33 -8.15 26.11
CA CYS A 185 -18.04 -6.92 26.45
C CYS A 185 -19.54 -7.02 26.11
N MET A 186 -19.88 -7.56 24.94
CA MET A 186 -21.27 -7.77 24.53
C MET A 186 -21.99 -8.76 25.45
N ALA A 187 -21.34 -9.87 25.84
CA ALA A 187 -21.90 -10.82 26.79
C ALA A 187 -22.16 -10.15 28.16
N GLN A 188 -21.24 -9.33 28.66
CA GLN A 188 -21.46 -8.58 29.92
C GLN A 188 -22.56 -7.53 29.77
N CYS A 189 -22.70 -6.89 28.60
CA CYS A 189 -23.80 -5.96 28.31
C CYS A 189 -25.15 -6.66 28.47
N TYR A 190 -25.30 -7.82 27.81
CA TYR A 190 -26.50 -8.64 27.87
C TYR A 190 -26.80 -9.11 29.30
N GLN A 191 -25.80 -9.65 30.00
CA GLN A 191 -25.96 -10.10 31.39
C GLN A 191 -26.41 -8.96 32.32
N ASN A 192 -25.94 -7.74 32.09
CA ASN A 192 -26.35 -6.57 32.87
C ASN A 192 -27.82 -6.18 32.62
N GLU A 193 -28.27 -6.19 31.37
CA GLU A 193 -29.69 -5.92 31.07
C GLU A 193 -30.61 -7.05 31.57
N LEU A 194 -30.20 -8.31 31.42
CA LEU A 194 -30.94 -9.45 31.95
C LEU A 194 -31.03 -9.39 33.47
N ALA A 195 -29.93 -9.08 34.16
CA ALA A 195 -29.92 -8.95 35.62
C ALA A 195 -30.78 -7.79 36.13
N LYS A 196 -30.96 -6.70 35.36
CA LYS A 196 -31.89 -5.63 35.73
C LYS A 196 -33.34 -6.06 35.67
N ILE A 197 -33.70 -6.90 34.71
CA ILE A 197 -35.09 -7.29 34.43
C ILE A 197 -35.49 -8.54 35.22
N CYS A 198 -34.67 -9.60 35.14
CA CYS A 198 -34.96 -10.91 35.74
C CYS A 198 -34.22 -11.16 37.07
N ASN A 199 -33.34 -10.25 37.50
CA ASN A 199 -32.53 -10.38 38.74
C ASN A 199 -31.67 -11.67 38.82
N CYS A 200 -31.34 -12.24 37.65
CA CYS A 200 -30.52 -13.43 37.50
C CYS A 200 -29.64 -13.29 36.25
N THR A 201 -28.65 -14.17 36.10
CA THR A 201 -27.74 -14.21 34.94
C THR A 201 -27.96 -15.47 34.12
N ASP A 202 -27.76 -15.36 32.82
CA ASP A 202 -27.86 -16.48 31.90
C ASP A 202 -26.70 -17.46 32.16
N PRO A 203 -26.96 -18.74 32.47
CA PRO A 203 -25.90 -19.73 32.71
C PRO A 203 -25.08 -20.11 31.46
N ILE A 204 -25.54 -19.77 30.25
CA ILE A 204 -24.82 -20.05 29.00
C ILE A 204 -23.63 -19.08 28.82
N PHE A 205 -23.80 -17.82 29.22
CA PHE A 205 -22.77 -16.80 29.08
C PHE A 205 -22.05 -16.56 30.39
N GLN A 206 -20.72 -16.47 30.36
CA GLN A 206 -19.96 -16.07 31.53
C GLN A 206 -20.41 -14.68 32.03
N SER A 207 -20.66 -14.54 33.33
CA SER A 207 -21.08 -13.28 33.96
C SER A 207 -20.13 -12.91 35.10
N PHE A 208 -19.76 -11.64 35.19
CA PHE A 208 -19.01 -11.08 36.33
C PHE A 208 -19.91 -10.38 37.36
N LEU A 209 -21.22 -10.45 37.18
CA LEU A 209 -22.21 -9.89 38.09
C LEU A 209 -22.45 -10.85 39.25
N ASP A 210 -22.57 -10.30 40.46
CA ASP A 210 -22.90 -11.06 41.67
C ASP A 210 -24.42 -11.33 41.74
N LYS A 211 -24.88 -12.25 40.89
CA LYS A 211 -26.29 -12.64 40.72
C LYS A 211 -26.41 -14.15 40.51
N PRO A 212 -27.52 -14.78 40.94
CA PRO A 212 -27.75 -16.20 40.73
C PRO A 212 -28.05 -16.51 39.25
N PHE A 213 -27.84 -17.76 38.83
CA PHE A 213 -28.24 -18.20 37.50
C PHE A 213 -29.77 -18.28 37.34
N CYS A 214 -30.27 -17.88 36.18
CA CYS A 214 -31.69 -18.04 35.83
C CYS A 214 -32.02 -19.53 35.68
N ASN A 215 -33.23 -19.94 36.08
CA ASN A 215 -33.71 -21.30 35.84
C ASN A 215 -34.18 -21.43 34.37
N TYR A 216 -33.88 -22.56 33.72
CA TYR A 216 -34.23 -22.79 32.31
C TYR A 216 -35.74 -22.96 32.08
N ASP A 217 -36.49 -23.31 33.14
CA ASP A 217 -37.96 -23.40 33.12
C ASP A 217 -38.65 -22.04 33.38
N ASP A 218 -37.87 -20.96 33.58
CA ASP A 218 -38.39 -19.66 33.96
C ASP A 218 -38.79 -18.83 32.73
N SER A 219 -40.06 -18.39 32.71
CA SER A 219 -40.63 -17.59 31.60
C SER A 219 -39.83 -16.32 31.28
N CYS A 220 -39.14 -15.74 32.27
CA CYS A 220 -38.40 -14.48 32.12
C CYS A 220 -37.22 -14.59 31.14
N LEU A 221 -36.43 -15.68 31.21
CA LEU A 221 -35.23 -15.85 30.36
C LEU A 221 -35.64 -15.97 28.89
N ILE A 222 -36.65 -16.78 28.59
CA ILE A 222 -37.11 -17.05 27.22
C ILE A 222 -37.85 -15.84 26.64
N GLU A 223 -38.71 -15.17 27.41
CA GLU A 223 -39.50 -14.02 26.93
C GLU A 223 -38.64 -12.76 26.75
N GLN A 224 -37.74 -12.47 27.70
CA GLN A 224 -36.96 -11.23 27.67
C GLN A 224 -35.74 -11.32 26.77
N PHE A 225 -35.24 -12.51 26.45
CA PHE A 225 -34.11 -12.65 25.53
C PHE A 225 -34.36 -11.93 24.20
N ASN A 226 -35.45 -12.25 23.49
CA ASN A 226 -35.73 -11.67 22.17
C ASN A 226 -35.91 -10.13 22.23
N LYS A 227 -36.43 -9.63 23.35
CA LYS A 227 -36.69 -8.20 23.56
C LYS A 227 -35.40 -7.44 23.89
N ILE A 228 -34.64 -7.93 24.87
CA ILE A 228 -33.32 -7.40 25.24
C ILE A 228 -32.38 -7.50 24.04
N PHE A 229 -32.40 -8.59 23.30
CA PHE A 229 -31.54 -8.79 22.15
C PHE A 229 -31.84 -7.81 21.00
N ASN A 230 -33.12 -7.59 20.64
CA ASN A 230 -33.47 -6.67 19.55
C ASN A 230 -33.30 -5.19 19.92
N GLU A 231 -33.65 -4.79 21.16
CA GLU A 231 -33.54 -3.40 21.60
C GLU A 231 -32.10 -3.03 22.05
N SER A 232 -31.37 -3.98 22.65
CA SER A 232 -30.04 -3.75 23.22
C SER A 232 -28.90 -4.03 22.24
N ASN A 233 -29.12 -4.69 21.08
CA ASN A 233 -28.03 -4.97 20.13
C ASN A 233 -27.34 -3.66 19.72
N ARG A 234 -28.12 -2.67 19.26
CA ARG A 234 -27.56 -1.37 18.84
C ARG A 234 -26.86 -0.65 19.99
N PHE A 235 -27.47 -0.68 21.18
CA PHE A 235 -26.93 -0.03 22.39
C PHE A 235 -25.63 -0.68 22.91
N CYS A 236 -25.52 -2.00 22.84
CA CYS A 236 -24.34 -2.73 23.29
C CYS A 236 -23.19 -2.62 22.27
N PHE A 237 -23.48 -2.58 20.96
CA PHE A 237 -22.46 -2.32 19.94
C PHE A 237 -21.81 -0.95 20.12
N ASP A 238 -22.59 0.10 20.42
CA ASP A 238 -22.06 1.44 20.68
C ASP A 238 -21.17 1.51 21.93
N LYS A 239 -21.38 0.62 22.90
CA LYS A 239 -20.62 0.57 24.16
C LYS A 239 -19.44 -0.41 24.13
N CYS A 240 -19.42 -1.32 23.16
CA CYS A 240 -18.40 -2.34 22.99
C CYS A 240 -17.68 -2.14 21.65
N PRO A 241 -16.63 -1.30 21.60
CA PRO A 241 -15.83 -1.07 20.39
C PRO A 241 -15.18 -2.36 19.86
N MET A 242 -14.92 -2.44 18.54
CA MET A 242 -14.22 -3.56 17.91
C MET A 242 -12.70 -3.44 18.04
N GLU A 243 -12.01 -4.51 18.47
CA GLU A 243 -10.55 -4.57 18.47
C GLU A 243 -9.94 -4.57 17.06
N CYS A 244 -8.87 -3.80 16.85
CA CYS A 244 -8.10 -3.80 15.60
C CYS A 244 -7.01 -4.88 15.58
N GLU A 245 -6.65 -5.44 16.74
CA GLU A 245 -5.69 -6.53 16.84
C GLU A 245 -6.38 -7.82 17.27
N LYS A 246 -6.30 -8.86 16.43
CA LYS A 246 -6.89 -10.17 16.69
C LYS A 246 -5.87 -11.27 16.52
N MET A 247 -5.73 -12.12 17.53
CA MET A 247 -4.88 -13.31 17.48
C MET A 247 -5.74 -14.55 17.24
N SER A 248 -5.31 -15.39 16.30
CA SER A 248 -5.96 -16.67 15.99
C SER A 248 -4.95 -17.81 15.87
N PHE A 249 -5.40 -19.02 16.18
CA PHE A 249 -4.60 -20.24 16.08
C PHE A 249 -5.17 -21.16 15.01
N ILE A 250 -4.37 -21.45 13.98
CA ILE A 250 -4.66 -22.56 13.05
C ILE A 250 -4.15 -23.84 13.73
N LYS A 251 -4.98 -24.89 13.72
CA LYS A 251 -4.75 -26.13 14.46
C LYS A 251 -4.63 -27.30 13.50
N THR A 252 -3.56 -28.06 13.59
CA THR A 252 -3.41 -29.35 12.89
C THR A 252 -3.39 -30.46 13.94
N VAL A 253 -4.39 -31.34 13.89
CA VAL A 253 -4.57 -32.41 14.88
C VAL A 253 -4.20 -33.76 14.26
N SER A 254 -3.36 -34.52 14.95
CA SER A 254 -3.08 -35.92 14.64
C SER A 254 -3.17 -36.77 15.90
N SER A 255 -3.54 -38.04 15.76
CA SER A 255 -3.69 -38.94 16.91
C SER A 255 -3.09 -40.31 16.60
N SER A 256 -2.38 -40.88 17.56
CA SER A 256 -1.80 -42.22 17.48
C SER A 256 -2.06 -42.99 18.78
N GLN A 257 -2.04 -44.32 18.74
CA GLN A 257 -2.12 -45.12 19.98
C GLN A 257 -0.84 -44.96 20.80
N PHE A 258 -0.92 -45.14 22.13
CA PHE A 258 0.26 -45.21 22.99
C PHE A 258 1.22 -46.31 22.53
N GLY A 259 2.43 -45.93 22.16
CA GLY A 259 3.44 -46.86 21.63
C GLY A 259 4.58 -47.12 22.61
N ASN A 260 4.35 -47.89 23.68
CA ASN A 260 5.32 -48.81 24.31
C ASN A 260 4.81 -49.38 25.65
N ASN A 261 5.03 -50.67 25.90
CA ASN A 261 4.66 -51.34 27.16
C ASN A 261 5.43 -50.78 28.38
N LYS A 262 6.66 -50.28 28.20
CA LYS A 262 7.47 -49.66 29.27
C LYS A 262 6.87 -48.37 29.84
N TRP A 263 6.13 -47.61 29.03
CA TRP A 263 5.44 -46.40 29.50
C TRP A 263 4.25 -46.75 30.41
N ASN A 264 3.57 -47.86 30.12
CA ASN A 264 2.45 -48.34 30.93
C ASN A 264 2.93 -48.76 32.33
N GLU A 265 4.09 -49.42 32.42
CA GLU A 265 4.71 -49.84 33.69
C GLU A 265 5.00 -48.64 34.60
N TYR A 266 5.61 -47.57 34.07
CA TYR A 266 5.95 -46.37 34.84
C TYR A 266 4.73 -45.65 35.42
N PHE A 267 3.66 -45.46 34.64
CA PHE A 267 2.45 -44.77 35.10
C PHE A 267 1.56 -45.64 36.00
N THR A 268 1.51 -46.94 35.75
CA THR A 268 0.80 -47.87 36.65
C THR A 268 1.47 -47.92 38.02
N GLU A 269 2.81 -47.93 38.07
CA GLU A 269 3.57 -47.97 39.32
C GLU A 269 3.45 -46.67 40.14
N TYR A 270 3.44 -45.50 39.49
CA TYR A 270 3.45 -44.20 40.19
C TYR A 270 2.05 -43.62 40.45
N TYR A 271 1.09 -43.86 39.55
CA TYR A 271 -0.25 -43.26 39.59
C TYR A 271 -1.41 -44.28 39.67
N GLY A 272 -1.14 -45.58 39.51
CA GLY A 272 -2.17 -46.64 39.61
C GLY A 272 -3.16 -46.68 38.44
N LEU A 273 -2.85 -46.06 37.30
CA LEU A 273 -3.72 -45.96 36.11
C LEU A 273 -3.14 -46.74 34.92
N ASN A 274 -4.01 -47.33 34.10
CA ASN A 274 -3.64 -48.10 32.92
C ASN A 274 -3.77 -47.25 31.63
N ASN A 275 -3.06 -47.61 30.56
CA ASN A 275 -3.08 -46.87 29.28
C ASN A 275 -4.49 -46.60 28.71
N SER A 276 -5.45 -47.50 28.94
CA SER A 276 -6.85 -47.36 28.50
C SER A 276 -7.65 -46.27 29.22
N ASP A 277 -7.14 -45.78 30.35
CA ASP A 277 -7.78 -44.77 31.21
C ASP A 277 -7.23 -43.36 30.99
N MET A 278 -6.17 -43.24 30.18
CA MET A 278 -5.43 -41.99 30.00
C MET A 278 -5.45 -41.53 28.55
N ALA A 279 -5.48 -40.22 28.32
CA ALA A 279 -5.22 -39.60 27.02
C ALA A 279 -4.06 -38.63 27.18
N LEU A 280 -3.04 -38.72 26.32
CA LEU A 280 -1.93 -37.77 26.31
C LEU A 280 -2.16 -36.73 25.22
N VAL A 281 -2.01 -35.45 25.55
CA VAL A 281 -2.16 -34.35 24.59
C VAL A 281 -0.88 -33.54 24.55
N ASN A 282 -0.28 -33.47 23.37
CA ASN A 282 0.88 -32.60 23.12
C ASN A 282 0.41 -31.39 22.32
N VAL A 283 0.50 -30.21 22.90
CA VAL A 283 0.21 -28.94 22.23
C VAL A 283 1.52 -28.20 22.02
N TYR A 284 1.88 -27.91 20.77
CA TYR A 284 3.13 -27.23 20.44
C TYR A 284 2.97 -26.29 19.25
N TYR A 285 3.84 -25.29 19.15
CA TYR A 285 3.91 -24.45 17.97
C TYR A 285 4.62 -25.22 16.84
N GLU A 286 4.01 -25.28 15.66
CA GLU A 286 4.56 -25.97 14.50
C GLU A 286 5.90 -25.37 14.06
N THR A 287 6.02 -24.04 14.18
CA THR A 287 7.27 -23.30 13.97
C THR A 287 7.43 -22.24 15.07
N LEU A 288 8.66 -21.78 15.31
CA LEU A 288 8.91 -20.63 16.19
C LEU A 288 8.51 -19.28 15.53
N GLY A 289 8.10 -19.32 14.26
CA GLY A 289 7.56 -18.17 13.54
C GLY A 289 6.09 -17.97 13.84
N TYR A 290 5.62 -16.74 13.69
CA TYR A 290 4.20 -16.40 13.64
C TYR A 290 3.92 -15.67 12.34
N THR A 291 2.70 -15.82 11.85
CA THR A 291 2.22 -15.05 10.70
C THR A 291 1.63 -13.76 11.23
N GLU A 292 2.15 -12.62 10.80
CA GLU A 292 1.55 -11.32 11.05
C GLU A 292 0.90 -10.83 9.76
N ILE A 293 -0.40 -10.55 9.81
CA ILE A 293 -1.17 -10.01 8.69
C ILE A 293 -1.57 -8.60 9.09
N THR A 294 -0.85 -7.62 8.56
CA THR A 294 -1.10 -6.20 8.76
C THR A 294 -1.86 -5.63 7.57
N GLU A 295 -2.92 -4.89 7.85
CA GLU A 295 -3.60 -4.05 6.87
C GLU A 295 -2.77 -2.79 6.67
N ASN A 296 -2.30 -2.59 5.43
CA ASN A 296 -1.56 -1.39 5.03
C ASN A 296 -2.42 -0.56 4.08
N GLU A 297 -2.21 0.74 4.11
CA GLU A 297 -2.86 1.67 3.17
C GLU A 297 -2.45 1.31 1.73
N SER A 298 -3.44 1.25 0.83
CA SER A 298 -3.21 0.88 -0.58
C SER A 298 -2.53 1.97 -1.40
N ILE A 299 -2.46 3.19 -0.88
CA ILE A 299 -1.72 4.32 -1.46
C ILE A 299 -0.77 4.85 -0.42
N ASP A 300 0.48 5.04 -0.83
CA ASP A 300 1.47 5.79 -0.08
C ASP A 300 2.28 6.71 -1.02
N THR A 301 3.05 7.61 -0.44
CA THR A 301 3.90 8.54 -1.20
C THR A 301 4.95 7.83 -2.05
N VAL A 302 5.42 6.64 -1.68
CA VAL A 302 6.30 5.81 -2.53
C VAL A 302 5.58 5.41 -3.81
N SER A 303 4.33 4.98 -3.70
CA SER A 303 3.48 4.63 -4.84
C SER A 303 3.12 5.88 -5.65
N LEU A 304 2.97 7.05 -5.03
CA LEU A 304 2.75 8.33 -5.74
C LEU A 304 3.98 8.73 -6.55
N ILE A 305 5.16 8.72 -5.95
CA ILE A 305 6.43 9.01 -6.63
C ILE A 305 6.69 7.99 -7.74
N SER A 306 6.44 6.70 -7.46
CA SER A 306 6.58 5.64 -8.46
C SER A 306 5.60 5.84 -9.61
N ASN A 307 4.33 6.17 -9.35
CA ASN A 307 3.31 6.32 -10.38
C ASN A 307 3.43 7.64 -11.18
N ILE A 308 3.94 8.72 -10.56
CA ILE A 308 4.40 9.91 -11.29
C ILE A 308 5.52 9.51 -12.25
N GLY A 309 6.56 8.81 -11.78
CA GLY A 309 7.64 8.31 -12.62
C GLY A 309 7.17 7.32 -13.69
N ALA A 310 6.06 6.62 -13.45
CA ALA A 310 5.52 5.67 -14.40
C ALA A 310 4.69 6.27 -15.51
N LEU A 311 3.92 7.30 -15.22
CA LEU A 311 3.13 8.00 -16.23
C LEU A 311 3.99 8.77 -17.24
N ILE A 312 5.26 9.05 -16.89
CA ILE A 312 6.27 9.53 -17.84
C ILE A 312 6.55 8.49 -18.93
N ASN A 313 6.48 7.19 -18.63
CA ASN A 313 6.88 6.12 -19.56
C ASN A 313 5.73 5.21 -20.04
N LEU A 314 4.56 5.21 -19.40
CA LEU A 314 3.41 4.37 -19.79
C LEU A 314 2.61 4.87 -20.98
N ILE A 315 2.98 6.01 -21.57
CA ILE A 315 2.40 6.50 -22.82
C ILE A 315 3.45 6.61 -23.93
N ASN A 316 4.45 5.71 -23.91
CA ASN A 316 5.40 5.56 -25.02
C ASN A 316 4.85 4.65 -26.13
N ILE A 317 3.80 5.11 -26.80
CA ILE A 317 3.61 4.91 -28.25
C ILE A 317 3.03 6.21 -28.83
N CYS A 318 3.84 7.25 -28.98
CA CYS A 318 3.60 8.32 -29.94
C CYS A 318 4.92 9.01 -30.31
N LEU A 319 5.74 8.31 -31.10
CA LEU A 319 6.66 8.96 -32.02
C LEU A 319 5.82 9.73 -33.05
N ALA A 320 5.52 11.00 -32.79
CA ALA A 320 5.06 11.90 -33.83
C ALA A 320 5.36 13.36 -33.46
N ILE A 321 6.15 13.99 -34.32
CA ILE A 321 6.58 15.40 -34.33
C ILE A 321 7.80 15.70 -33.45
N THR A 322 8.92 15.04 -33.74
CA THR A 322 10.25 15.63 -33.56
C THR A 322 10.81 15.96 -34.93
N ASN A 323 11.50 17.10 -35.03
CA ASN A 323 12.17 17.56 -36.26
C ASN A 323 13.12 16.46 -36.76
N ASP A 324 13.02 16.03 -38.02
CA ASP A 324 13.82 14.94 -38.62
C ASP A 324 15.33 15.12 -38.36
N GLN A 325 15.78 16.37 -38.24
CA GLN A 325 17.17 16.73 -37.97
C GLN A 325 17.62 16.41 -36.53
N ILE A 326 16.76 16.58 -35.52
CA ILE A 326 17.06 16.26 -34.11
C ILE A 326 17.13 14.75 -33.93
N ILE A 327 16.21 14.01 -34.57
CA ILE A 327 16.23 12.54 -34.59
C ILE A 327 17.57 12.03 -35.15
N GLN A 328 18.15 12.70 -36.16
CA GLN A 328 19.46 12.33 -36.69
C GLN A 328 20.61 12.66 -35.72
N ASN A 329 20.53 13.77 -34.99
CA ASN A 329 21.55 14.17 -34.02
C ASN A 329 21.65 13.17 -32.85
N CYS A 330 20.54 12.54 -32.47
CA CYS A 330 20.47 11.58 -31.36
C CYS A 330 20.90 10.14 -31.72
N LYS A 331 21.39 9.87 -32.95
CA LYS A 331 21.72 8.50 -33.40
C LYS A 331 23.11 8.00 -33.00
N ASN A 332 24.03 8.88 -32.64
CA ASN A 332 25.40 8.49 -32.31
C ASN A 332 25.48 8.01 -30.85
N ILE A 333 24.90 6.84 -30.61
CA ILE A 333 24.87 6.16 -29.33
C ILE A 333 26.21 5.45 -29.11
N LYS A 334 26.77 5.66 -27.93
CA LYS A 334 28.00 5.05 -27.44
C LYS A 334 27.76 4.44 -26.06
N PHE A 335 28.67 3.55 -25.68
CA PHE A 335 28.68 2.96 -24.35
C PHE A 335 30.04 3.18 -23.70
N PHE A 336 30.02 3.50 -22.41
CA PHE A 336 31.18 3.67 -21.58
C PHE A 336 31.21 2.57 -20.52
N ASN A 337 32.38 1.92 -20.35
CA ASN A 337 32.55 0.89 -19.34
C ASN A 337 32.68 1.55 -17.96
N GLN A 338 31.58 1.57 -17.21
CA GLN A 338 31.40 2.29 -15.97
C GLN A 338 31.49 1.36 -14.76
N LYS A 339 31.98 1.86 -13.63
CA LYS A 339 31.99 1.12 -12.37
C LYS A 339 30.58 1.00 -11.81
N VAL A 340 30.21 -0.20 -11.36
CA VAL A 340 28.96 -0.41 -10.61
C VAL A 340 29.00 0.35 -9.28
N ASP A 341 30.14 0.29 -8.58
CA ASP A 341 30.36 0.95 -7.30
C ASP A 341 31.64 1.79 -7.33
N HIS A 342 31.49 3.10 -7.13
CA HIS A 342 32.60 4.05 -7.03
C HIS A 342 33.21 4.16 -5.63
N PHE A 343 32.54 3.63 -4.62
CA PHE A 343 32.94 3.73 -3.21
C PHE A 343 33.57 2.45 -2.66
N ASN A 344 33.56 1.37 -3.44
CA ASN A 344 34.34 0.17 -3.13
C ASN A 344 35.75 0.28 -3.74
N TYR A 345 36.76 0.16 -2.87
CA TYR A 345 38.18 0.25 -3.25
C TYR A 345 38.86 -1.12 -3.41
N ASP A 346 38.16 -2.23 -3.14
CA ASP A 346 38.69 -3.57 -3.42
C ASP A 346 38.60 -3.88 -4.93
N SER A 347 39.74 -3.81 -5.61
CA SER A 347 39.83 -4.05 -7.05
C SER A 347 39.37 -5.44 -7.47
N ASN A 348 39.43 -6.43 -6.57
CA ASN A 348 39.00 -7.80 -6.87
C ASN A 348 37.48 -7.97 -6.84
N GLN A 349 36.75 -7.01 -6.27
CA GLN A 349 35.29 -6.97 -6.20
C GLN A 349 34.67 -5.91 -7.12
N GLN A 350 35.51 -5.19 -7.88
CA GLN A 350 35.06 -4.13 -8.78
C GLN A 350 34.32 -4.74 -9.98
N SER A 351 33.00 -4.51 -10.03
CA SER A 351 32.16 -4.84 -11.18
C SER A 351 31.96 -3.63 -12.09
N PHE A 352 31.71 -3.90 -13.38
CA PHE A 352 31.50 -2.88 -14.41
C PHE A 352 30.24 -3.14 -15.21
N TYR A 353 29.66 -2.08 -15.77
CA TYR A 353 28.51 -2.12 -16.67
C TYR A 353 28.67 -1.12 -17.81
N GLN A 354 27.84 -1.24 -18.84
CA GLN A 354 27.85 -0.31 -19.97
C GLN A 354 26.88 0.85 -19.68
N GLN A 355 27.42 2.04 -19.43
CA GLN A 355 26.65 3.27 -19.35
C GLN A 355 26.47 3.84 -20.77
N ARG A 356 25.23 4.01 -21.20
CA ARG A 356 24.89 4.58 -22.50
C ARG A 356 25.08 6.10 -22.48
N TYR A 357 25.58 6.66 -23.57
CA TYR A 357 25.59 8.10 -23.78
C TYR A 357 25.48 8.42 -25.27
N ILE A 358 24.95 9.59 -25.59
CA ILE A 358 24.88 10.13 -26.95
C ILE A 358 25.93 11.25 -27.07
N ILE A 359 26.61 11.30 -28.21
CA ILE A 359 27.62 12.32 -28.48
C ILE A 359 27.42 12.94 -29.86
N TYR A 360 27.50 14.27 -29.91
CA TYR A 360 27.36 15.03 -31.14
C TYR A 360 28.46 16.08 -31.26
N ASP A 361 29.33 15.90 -32.24
CA ASP A 361 30.55 16.67 -32.46
C ASP A 361 30.57 17.44 -33.78
N LYS A 362 29.49 17.42 -34.57
CA LYS A 362 29.41 18.06 -35.89
C LYS A 362 29.86 19.52 -35.89
N TYR A 363 29.50 20.28 -34.85
CA TYR A 363 29.86 21.70 -34.72
C TYR A 363 31.05 21.95 -33.81
N PHE A 364 31.65 20.91 -33.22
CA PHE A 364 32.73 21.07 -32.24
C PHE A 364 33.96 21.75 -32.87
N LYS A 365 34.33 22.93 -32.36
CA LYS A 365 35.43 23.75 -32.91
C LYS A 365 36.83 23.40 -32.36
N GLY A 366 36.94 22.40 -31.48
CA GLY A 366 38.22 21.98 -30.89
C GLY A 366 38.64 22.82 -29.68
N GLU A 367 39.95 23.08 -29.52
CA GLU A 367 40.52 23.57 -28.26
C GLU A 367 39.85 24.86 -27.75
N GLY A 368 39.37 24.84 -26.50
CA GLY A 368 38.70 25.97 -25.85
C GLY A 368 37.19 26.04 -26.09
N SER A 369 36.65 25.20 -26.97
CA SER A 369 35.20 25.06 -27.17
C SER A 369 34.58 24.28 -26.02
N PRO A 370 33.35 24.62 -25.58
CA PRO A 370 32.74 23.97 -24.43
C PRO A 370 32.22 22.57 -24.74
N ILE A 371 32.04 21.77 -23.68
CA ILE A 371 31.22 20.55 -23.69
C ILE A 371 29.91 20.88 -22.98
N MET A 372 28.80 20.82 -23.69
CA MET A 372 27.46 20.84 -23.11
C MET A 372 27.11 19.41 -22.68
N PHE A 373 27.00 19.19 -21.38
CA PHE A 373 26.82 17.88 -20.78
C PHE A 373 25.45 17.76 -20.12
N CYS A 374 24.52 17.02 -20.73
CA CYS A 374 23.25 16.71 -20.11
C CYS A 374 23.46 15.66 -19.01
N THR A 375 23.07 16.00 -17.79
CA THR A 375 22.92 15.02 -16.71
C THR A 375 21.58 14.31 -16.89
N GLY A 376 21.56 13.26 -17.71
CA GLY A 376 20.35 12.48 -17.99
C GLY A 376 19.67 12.03 -16.71
N TYR A 377 18.36 11.96 -16.71
CA TYR A 377 17.58 11.85 -15.48
C TYR A 377 16.58 10.68 -15.58
N GLU A 378 15.38 10.81 -15.02
CA GLU A 378 14.40 9.74 -14.82
C GLU A 378 13.70 9.18 -16.09
N ALA A 379 14.44 9.06 -17.21
CA ALA A 379 13.94 8.60 -18.49
C ALA A 379 15.03 7.97 -19.38
N ASP A 380 14.61 7.40 -20.50
CA ASP A 380 15.50 6.97 -21.58
C ASP A 380 16.24 8.18 -22.18
N ILE A 381 17.56 8.08 -22.33
CA ILE A 381 18.38 9.20 -22.80
C ILE A 381 18.07 9.65 -24.23
N VAL A 382 17.53 8.75 -25.07
CA VAL A 382 17.14 9.07 -26.44
C VAL A 382 15.94 10.02 -26.43
N ASP A 383 14.98 9.81 -25.54
CA ASP A 383 13.82 10.68 -25.40
C ASP A 383 14.26 12.06 -24.89
N LEU A 384 15.10 12.11 -23.86
CA LEU A 384 15.67 13.36 -23.34
C LEU A 384 16.48 14.14 -24.40
N CYS A 385 17.18 13.42 -25.27
CA CYS A 385 17.95 14.01 -26.36
C CYS A 385 17.05 14.75 -27.38
N HIS A 386 15.83 14.26 -27.59
CA HIS A 386 14.86 14.90 -28.48
C HIS A 386 14.22 16.17 -27.88
N GLU A 387 14.13 16.25 -26.55
CA GLU A 387 13.43 17.35 -25.84
C GLU A 387 14.33 18.57 -25.57
N ASN A 388 15.63 18.36 -25.37
CA ASN A 388 16.55 19.37 -24.86
C ASN A 388 17.24 20.17 -25.99
N PHE A 389 16.52 21.15 -26.53
CA PHE A 389 16.97 21.97 -27.66
C PHE A 389 18.07 22.99 -27.31
N PHE A 390 18.11 23.45 -26.06
CA PHE A 390 19.07 24.46 -25.62
C PHE A 390 20.53 24.09 -25.93
N ALA A 391 20.90 22.81 -25.74
CA ALA A 391 22.25 22.33 -26.03
C ALA A 391 22.57 22.31 -27.53
N TRP A 392 21.59 22.00 -28.39
CA TRP A 392 21.76 22.00 -29.85
C TRP A 392 21.99 23.42 -30.38
N GLN A 393 21.21 24.38 -29.89
CA GLN A 393 21.38 25.79 -30.23
C GLN A 393 22.79 26.29 -29.86
N LEU A 394 23.27 25.97 -28.66
CA LEU A 394 24.62 26.37 -28.23
C LEU A 394 25.72 25.66 -29.03
N SER A 395 25.51 24.39 -29.39
CA SER A 395 26.42 23.64 -30.25
C SER A 395 26.60 24.31 -31.61
N GLU A 396 25.50 24.64 -32.29
CA GLU A 396 25.54 25.24 -33.61
C GLU A 396 26.12 26.68 -33.59
N LYS A 397 25.67 27.52 -32.64
CA LYS A 397 26.13 28.91 -32.56
C LYS A 397 27.59 29.03 -32.09
N HIS A 398 27.97 28.26 -31.07
CA HIS A 398 29.23 28.47 -30.34
C HIS A 398 30.25 27.37 -30.55
N GLY A 399 29.90 26.32 -31.29
CA GLY A 399 30.79 25.21 -31.62
C GLY A 399 31.03 24.25 -30.46
N ALA A 400 30.01 24.01 -29.65
CA ALA A 400 30.09 23.12 -28.49
C ALA A 400 29.99 21.64 -28.89
N LEU A 401 30.70 20.79 -28.16
CA LEU A 401 30.44 19.35 -28.14
C LEU A 401 29.20 19.09 -27.28
N VAL A 402 28.25 18.29 -27.77
CA VAL A 402 27.06 17.92 -26.99
C VAL A 402 27.15 16.47 -26.55
N VAL A 403 26.89 16.23 -25.27
CA VAL A 403 26.89 14.90 -24.68
C VAL A 403 25.63 14.73 -23.83
N PHE A 404 24.88 13.67 -24.08
CA PHE A 404 23.78 13.23 -23.22
C PHE A 404 24.19 11.94 -22.51
N ALA A 405 24.42 12.01 -21.20
CA ALA A 405 24.84 10.86 -20.41
C ALA A 405 23.62 10.23 -19.72
N GLU A 406 23.35 8.95 -19.99
CA GLU A 406 22.22 8.26 -19.38
C GLU A 406 22.48 7.99 -17.90
N HIS A 407 21.41 8.12 -17.11
CA HIS A 407 21.42 7.82 -15.69
C HIS A 407 21.52 6.30 -15.47
N ARG A 408 22.29 5.86 -14.46
CA ARG A 408 22.28 4.44 -14.05
C ARG A 408 20.87 3.98 -13.69
N TYR A 409 20.50 2.75 -14.03
CA TYR A 409 19.17 2.15 -13.81
C TYR A 409 18.02 2.69 -14.68
N PHE A 410 18.27 3.65 -15.56
CA PHE A 410 17.28 4.15 -16.54
C PHE A 410 17.69 3.74 -17.96
N GLY A 411 16.72 3.67 -18.87
CA GLY A 411 16.97 3.28 -20.26
C GLY A 411 17.72 1.95 -20.38
N GLU A 412 18.86 1.94 -21.06
CA GLU A 412 19.69 0.74 -21.25
C GLU A 412 20.89 0.67 -20.30
N SER A 413 21.09 1.69 -19.46
CA SER A 413 22.22 1.80 -18.52
C SER A 413 21.99 1.01 -17.23
N LEU A 414 21.87 -0.31 -17.34
CA LEU A 414 21.48 -1.22 -16.26
C LEU A 414 22.69 -1.96 -15.67
N PRO A 415 23.13 -1.65 -14.42
CA PRO A 415 24.33 -2.26 -13.85
C PRO A 415 24.33 -3.78 -13.75
N PHE A 416 23.15 -4.40 -13.63
CA PHE A 416 22.96 -5.85 -13.52
C PHE A 416 21.94 -6.36 -14.55
N GLY A 417 21.78 -5.66 -15.68
CA GLY A 417 20.77 -5.98 -16.69
C GLY A 417 19.36 -6.07 -16.09
N ASN A 418 18.62 -7.12 -16.44
CA ASN A 418 17.25 -7.35 -15.95
C ASN A 418 17.15 -7.52 -14.43
N LYS A 419 18.26 -7.81 -13.74
CA LYS A 419 18.29 -7.96 -12.28
C LYS A 419 18.63 -6.65 -11.55
N SER A 420 18.75 -5.53 -12.25
CA SER A 420 19.15 -4.26 -11.63
C SER A 420 18.18 -3.86 -10.52
N HIS A 421 16.88 -4.02 -10.72
CA HIS A 421 15.85 -3.60 -9.76
C HIS A 421 15.57 -4.62 -8.65
N THR A 422 16.27 -5.75 -8.58
CA THR A 422 16.07 -6.77 -7.54
C THR A 422 17.04 -6.58 -6.39
N TYR A 423 16.62 -6.84 -5.15
CA TYR A 423 17.52 -6.81 -4.00
C TYR A 423 18.62 -7.89 -4.12
N PRO A 424 19.89 -7.61 -3.79
CA PRO A 424 20.46 -6.33 -3.32
C PRO A 424 21.00 -5.41 -4.45
N ASN A 425 20.81 -5.78 -5.71
CA ASN A 425 21.39 -5.07 -6.86
C ASN A 425 20.92 -3.62 -6.99
N HIS A 426 19.73 -3.27 -6.52
CA HIS A 426 19.25 -1.89 -6.59
C HIS A 426 19.87 -0.96 -5.54
N ASN A 427 20.71 -1.48 -4.63
CA ASN A 427 21.38 -0.66 -3.61
C ASN A 427 22.40 0.32 -4.21
N TYR A 428 22.83 0.13 -5.46
CA TYR A 428 23.74 1.04 -6.15
C TYR A 428 23.02 2.15 -6.93
N LEU A 429 21.68 2.23 -6.85
CA LEU A 429 20.90 3.34 -7.37
C LEU A 429 20.89 4.49 -6.35
N LEU A 430 21.96 5.28 -6.40
CA LEU A 430 22.19 6.45 -5.55
C LEU A 430 22.67 7.63 -6.41
N VAL A 431 22.31 8.84 -6.01
CA VAL A 431 22.77 10.11 -6.62
C VAL A 431 24.28 10.19 -6.59
N ASP A 432 24.91 9.91 -5.45
CA ASP A 432 26.37 10.00 -5.32
C ASP A 432 27.09 9.07 -6.29
N GLN A 433 26.56 7.87 -6.51
CA GLN A 433 27.09 6.96 -7.52
C GLN A 433 26.91 7.53 -8.95
N THR A 434 25.74 8.10 -9.22
CA THR A 434 25.40 8.71 -10.51
C THR A 434 26.29 9.93 -10.82
N LEU A 435 26.53 10.80 -9.83
CA LEU A 435 27.43 11.95 -10.00
C LEU A 435 28.88 11.49 -10.27
N ASN A 436 29.33 10.40 -9.65
CA ASN A 436 30.61 9.80 -9.97
C ASN A 436 30.64 9.20 -11.38
N ASP A 437 29.54 8.60 -11.86
CA ASP A 437 29.46 8.11 -13.24
C ASP A 437 29.75 9.24 -14.23
N TYR A 438 29.05 10.37 -14.07
CA TYR A 438 29.24 11.55 -14.90
C TYR A 438 30.64 12.12 -14.78
N ALA A 439 31.20 12.22 -13.56
CA ALA A 439 32.54 12.74 -13.36
C ALA A 439 33.61 11.89 -14.07
N VAL A 440 33.48 10.56 -14.02
CA VAL A 440 34.39 9.63 -14.71
C VAL A 440 34.19 9.71 -16.22
N LEU A 441 32.94 9.77 -16.69
CA LEU A 441 32.62 9.90 -18.12
C LEU A 441 33.17 11.21 -18.69
N ILE A 442 33.00 12.34 -18.00
CA ILE A 442 33.58 13.64 -18.40
C ILE A 442 35.10 13.54 -18.54
N LYS A 443 35.79 12.91 -17.57
CA LYS A 443 37.25 12.69 -17.66
C LYS A 443 37.61 11.82 -18.86
N TYR A 444 36.87 10.75 -19.11
CA TYR A 444 37.06 9.88 -20.26
C TYR A 444 36.91 10.66 -21.58
N LEU A 445 35.84 11.43 -21.72
CA LEU A 445 35.56 12.23 -22.93
C LEU A 445 36.66 13.26 -23.19
N LYS A 446 37.09 13.99 -22.15
CA LYS A 446 38.17 14.98 -22.27
C LYS A 446 39.50 14.36 -22.70
N SER A 447 39.80 13.14 -22.27
CA SER A 447 41.04 12.44 -22.63
C SER A 447 41.01 11.73 -23.99
N ASN A 448 39.82 11.31 -24.46
CA ASN A 448 39.70 10.46 -25.66
C ASN A 448 39.17 11.22 -26.89
N ILE A 449 38.58 12.39 -26.72
CA ILE A 449 38.13 13.23 -27.83
C ILE A 449 39.24 14.23 -28.14
N ALA A 450 39.71 14.20 -29.39
CA ALA A 450 40.74 15.11 -29.87
C ALA A 450 40.35 16.56 -29.57
N HIS A 451 41.28 17.32 -28.98
CA HIS A 451 41.12 18.74 -28.62
C HIS A 451 40.12 19.06 -27.49
N ALA A 452 39.51 18.05 -26.83
CA ALA A 452 38.57 18.26 -25.72
C ALA A 452 39.24 18.34 -24.33
N GLU A 453 40.52 17.99 -24.21
CA GLU A 453 41.27 17.92 -22.94
C GLU A 453 41.13 19.18 -22.08
N ASN A 454 41.06 20.34 -22.75
CA ASN A 454 40.98 21.64 -22.11
C ASN A 454 39.65 22.35 -22.32
N SER A 455 38.59 21.63 -22.71
CA SER A 455 37.26 22.22 -22.86
C SER A 455 36.63 22.51 -21.50
N PRO A 456 36.00 23.70 -21.30
CA PRO A 456 35.10 23.93 -20.18
C PRO A 456 33.86 23.05 -20.33
N VAL A 457 33.37 22.48 -19.24
CA VAL A 457 32.16 21.65 -19.25
C VAL A 457 31.02 22.42 -18.59
N ILE A 458 29.88 22.52 -19.29
CA ILE A 458 28.66 23.13 -18.78
C ILE A 458 27.63 22.03 -18.61
N ALA A 459 27.27 21.73 -17.37
CA ALA A 459 26.24 20.72 -17.08
C ALA A 459 24.84 21.34 -17.19
N PHE A 460 23.87 20.59 -17.67
CA PHE A 460 22.49 21.06 -17.73
C PHE A 460 21.49 19.91 -17.54
N GLY A 461 20.30 20.25 -17.07
CA GLY A 461 19.16 19.35 -16.96
C GLY A 461 17.92 20.04 -16.40
N GLY A 462 16.76 19.44 -16.64
CA GLY A 462 15.47 19.84 -16.08
C GLY A 462 15.07 18.94 -14.92
N SER A 463 14.20 19.40 -14.01
CA SER A 463 13.68 18.56 -12.91
C SER A 463 14.81 17.96 -12.04
N TYR A 464 14.76 16.66 -11.74
CA TYR A 464 15.84 15.91 -11.11
C TYR A 464 17.16 15.95 -11.90
N GLY A 465 17.10 16.02 -13.23
CA GLY A 465 18.28 16.34 -14.06
C GLY A 465 18.89 17.70 -13.72
N GLY A 466 18.09 18.70 -13.42
CA GLY A 466 18.54 20.00 -12.94
C GLY A 466 19.19 19.93 -11.56
N MET A 467 18.66 19.08 -10.67
CA MET A 467 19.28 18.79 -9.38
C MET A 467 20.67 18.17 -9.57
N LEU A 468 20.79 17.17 -10.45
CA LEU A 468 22.06 16.55 -10.81
C LEU A 468 23.05 17.56 -11.42
N ALA A 469 22.59 18.46 -12.29
CA ALA A 469 23.40 19.52 -12.89
C ALA A 469 23.91 20.53 -11.83
N ALA A 470 23.08 20.91 -10.85
CA ALA A 470 23.51 21.74 -9.72
C ALA A 470 24.55 20.99 -8.87
N TRP A 471 24.27 19.74 -8.49
CA TRP A 471 25.09 18.98 -7.57
C TRP A 471 26.43 18.54 -8.15
N ILE A 472 26.49 18.20 -9.45
CA ILE A 472 27.78 17.90 -10.08
C ILE A 472 28.68 19.13 -10.10
N ARG A 473 28.12 20.35 -10.29
CA ARG A 473 28.88 21.60 -10.18
C ARG A 473 29.33 21.85 -8.74
N MET A 474 28.49 21.56 -7.74
CA MET A 474 28.83 21.71 -6.33
C MET A 474 29.94 20.75 -5.87
N LYS A 475 29.86 19.47 -6.26
CA LYS A 475 30.78 18.41 -5.81
C LYS A 475 32.04 18.30 -6.69
N TYR A 476 31.93 18.59 -7.98
CA TYR A 476 33.03 18.50 -8.96
C TYR A 476 33.27 19.83 -9.71
N PRO A 477 33.47 20.97 -9.02
CA PRO A 477 33.69 22.27 -9.67
C PRO A 477 34.99 22.34 -10.47
N HIS A 478 35.90 21.37 -10.29
CA HIS A 478 37.14 21.22 -11.05
C HIS A 478 36.92 20.53 -12.41
N LEU A 479 35.78 19.85 -12.62
CA LEU A 479 35.40 19.21 -13.89
C LEU A 479 34.34 20.01 -14.64
N VAL A 480 33.34 20.50 -13.91
CA VAL A 480 32.19 21.24 -14.44
C VAL A 480 32.36 22.70 -14.11
N GLU A 481 32.49 23.56 -15.12
CA GLU A 481 32.75 25.00 -14.98
C GLU A 481 31.51 25.80 -14.56
N GLY A 482 30.34 25.36 -14.99
CA GLY A 482 29.07 25.92 -14.57
C GLY A 482 27.91 24.99 -14.91
N SER A 483 26.72 25.30 -14.40
CA SER A 483 25.53 24.54 -14.72
C SER A 483 24.26 25.38 -14.88
N LEU A 484 23.35 24.85 -15.70
CA LEU A 484 21.96 25.31 -15.81
C LEU A 484 21.06 24.27 -15.15
N ALA A 485 20.54 24.61 -13.98
CA ALA A 485 19.62 23.80 -13.20
C ALA A 485 18.20 24.34 -13.39
N SER A 486 17.53 23.86 -14.45
CA SER A 486 16.20 24.34 -14.83
C SER A 486 15.10 23.58 -14.10
N SER A 487 14.13 24.31 -13.54
CA SER A 487 13.05 23.79 -12.70
C SER A 487 13.55 22.75 -11.70
N ALA A 488 14.66 23.05 -11.03
CA ALA A 488 15.37 22.12 -10.18
C ALA A 488 14.94 22.25 -8.71
N PRO A 489 14.18 21.28 -8.15
CA PRO A 489 13.62 21.33 -6.81
C PRO A 489 14.64 20.92 -5.75
N VAL A 490 15.69 21.73 -5.61
CA VAL A 490 16.84 21.45 -4.75
C VAL A 490 16.71 21.98 -3.31
N ALA A 491 15.69 22.79 -3.04
CA ALA A 491 15.44 23.43 -1.75
C ALA A 491 14.24 22.81 -1.03
N GLN A 492 14.32 22.76 0.30
CA GLN A 492 13.23 22.32 1.15
C GLN A 492 12.19 23.45 1.30
N THR A 493 10.92 23.10 1.06
CA THR A 493 9.76 23.97 1.30
C THR A 493 8.67 23.20 2.04
N ASP A 494 7.59 23.89 2.39
CA ASP A 494 6.38 23.24 2.88
C ASP A 494 5.80 22.30 1.81
N CYS A 495 5.62 21.02 2.16
CA CYS A 495 5.16 20.00 1.21
C CYS A 495 3.76 20.26 0.64
N TYR A 496 2.96 21.14 1.25
CA TYR A 496 1.64 21.56 0.71
C TYR A 496 1.73 22.60 -0.41
N ASP A 497 2.87 23.28 -0.57
CA ASP A 497 3.01 24.34 -1.58
C ASP A 497 2.80 23.82 -2.99
N TYR A 498 3.30 22.62 -3.28
CA TYR A 498 3.16 22.01 -4.60
C TYR A 498 1.70 21.86 -5.00
N ALA A 499 0.88 21.23 -4.16
CA ALA A 499 -0.55 21.01 -4.42
C ALA A 499 -1.35 22.33 -4.50
N ARG A 500 -0.95 23.34 -3.72
CA ARG A 500 -1.53 24.68 -3.78
C ARG A 500 -1.26 25.35 -5.13
N ILE A 501 0.00 25.39 -5.58
CA ILE A 501 0.36 26.00 -6.87
C ILE A 501 -0.28 25.23 -8.04
N GLN A 502 -0.33 23.89 -7.97
CA GLN A 502 -1.12 23.07 -8.91
C GLN A 502 -2.55 23.61 -9.02
N THR A 503 -3.23 23.76 -7.88
CA THR A 503 -4.62 24.25 -7.82
C THR A 503 -4.77 25.68 -8.36
N ASP A 504 -3.81 26.56 -8.07
CA ASP A 504 -3.81 27.93 -8.56
C ASP A 504 -3.72 28.02 -10.08
N MET A 505 -3.05 27.08 -10.75
CA MET A 505 -3.01 27.04 -12.22
C MET A 505 -4.37 26.72 -12.82
N PHE A 506 -5.12 25.78 -12.25
CA PHE A 506 -6.51 25.52 -12.67
C PHE A 506 -7.40 26.72 -12.37
N ARG A 507 -7.24 27.35 -11.20
CA ARG A 507 -8.01 28.54 -10.79
C ARG A 507 -7.75 29.74 -11.71
N LYS A 508 -6.49 29.96 -12.08
CA LYS A 508 -6.08 31.03 -13.03
C LYS A 508 -6.70 30.81 -14.39
N SER A 509 -6.84 29.56 -14.83
CA SER A 509 -7.53 29.26 -16.08
C SER A 509 -9.03 29.48 -15.99
N ASN A 510 -9.67 29.01 -14.92
CA ASN A 510 -11.07 29.28 -14.64
C ASN A 510 -11.35 29.13 -13.14
N GLU A 511 -11.95 30.16 -12.54
CA GLU A 511 -12.15 30.26 -11.10
C GLU A 511 -12.92 29.06 -10.50
N LYS A 512 -13.88 28.49 -11.24
CA LYS A 512 -14.74 27.38 -10.78
C LYS A 512 -14.17 25.99 -11.04
N CYS A 513 -13.16 25.86 -11.91
CA CYS A 513 -12.62 24.58 -12.34
C CYS A 513 -12.07 23.72 -11.17
N PRO A 514 -11.28 24.28 -10.23
CA PRO A 514 -10.82 23.55 -9.06
C PRO A 514 -11.95 23.01 -8.18
N ASP A 515 -13.03 23.77 -8.00
CA ASP A 515 -14.15 23.37 -7.15
C ASP A 515 -14.90 22.16 -7.73
N ILE A 516 -15.02 22.10 -9.06
CA ILE A 516 -15.62 20.96 -9.77
C ILE A 516 -14.74 19.72 -9.60
N VAL A 517 -13.42 19.85 -9.79
CA VAL A 517 -12.46 18.76 -9.56
C VAL A 517 -12.54 18.28 -8.11
N LYS A 518 -12.55 19.21 -7.15
CA LYS A 518 -12.62 18.88 -5.72
C LYS A 518 -13.90 18.14 -5.35
N LYS A 519 -15.05 18.58 -5.88
CA LYS A 519 -16.35 17.91 -5.66
C LYS A 519 -16.37 16.50 -6.26
N SER A 520 -15.67 16.28 -7.38
CA SER A 520 -15.61 14.97 -8.03
C SER A 520 -15.03 13.88 -7.13
N TRP A 521 -14.07 14.21 -6.26
CA TRP A 521 -13.48 13.24 -5.33
C TRP A 521 -14.50 12.65 -4.35
N GLN A 522 -15.33 13.52 -3.75
CA GLN A 522 -16.38 13.10 -2.83
C GLN A 522 -17.40 12.18 -3.52
N MET A 523 -17.68 12.43 -4.80
CA MET A 523 -18.59 11.62 -5.60
C MET A 523 -17.97 10.29 -6.02
N ILE A 524 -16.67 10.26 -6.31
CA ILE A 524 -15.93 9.03 -6.57
C ILE A 524 -15.96 8.13 -5.33
N ASP A 525 -15.66 8.67 -4.15
CA ASP A 525 -15.67 7.89 -2.91
C ASP A 525 -17.05 7.32 -2.61
N LYS A 526 -18.10 8.14 -2.74
CA LYS A 526 -19.49 7.69 -2.53
C LYS A 526 -19.90 6.57 -3.49
N LEU A 527 -19.55 6.67 -4.78
CA LEU A 527 -19.86 5.61 -5.74
C LEU A 527 -19.02 4.34 -5.49
N ALA A 528 -17.81 4.47 -4.98
CA ALA A 528 -16.92 3.35 -4.69
C ALA A 528 -17.42 2.42 -3.55
N GLU A 529 -18.39 2.87 -2.74
CA GLU A 529 -18.97 2.08 -1.64
C GLU A 529 -19.85 0.91 -2.13
N THR A 530 -20.29 0.93 -3.39
CA THR A 530 -21.23 -0.07 -3.93
C THR A 530 -20.73 -0.67 -5.24
N LYS A 531 -21.11 -1.92 -5.51
CA LYS A 531 -20.76 -2.59 -6.76
C LYS A 531 -21.30 -1.86 -7.99
N ASP A 532 -22.56 -1.43 -7.94
CA ASP A 532 -23.19 -0.68 -9.02
C ASP A 532 -22.51 0.67 -9.24
N GLY A 533 -22.04 1.33 -8.17
CA GLY A 533 -21.28 2.56 -8.28
C GLY A 533 -19.88 2.37 -8.87
N LEU A 534 -19.20 1.26 -8.57
CA LEU A 534 -17.94 0.89 -9.24
C LEU A 534 -18.13 0.63 -10.74
N ASP A 535 -19.20 -0.06 -11.14
CA ASP A 535 -19.60 -0.23 -12.54
C ASP A 535 -19.86 1.11 -13.22
N LYS A 536 -20.52 2.03 -12.51
CA LYS A 536 -20.79 3.39 -12.98
C LYS A 536 -19.51 4.19 -13.19
N LEU A 537 -18.56 4.15 -12.25
CA LEU A 537 -17.25 4.81 -12.37
C LEU A 537 -16.47 4.29 -13.57
N LYS A 538 -16.45 2.96 -13.77
CA LYS A 538 -15.84 2.34 -14.95
C LYS A 538 -16.39 2.93 -16.24
N ASN A 539 -17.70 3.05 -16.35
CA ASN A 539 -18.36 3.55 -17.56
C ASN A 539 -18.10 5.05 -17.77
N ILE A 540 -18.20 5.88 -16.71
CA ILE A 540 -18.01 7.33 -16.80
C ILE A 540 -16.58 7.67 -17.23
N PHE A 541 -15.58 7.02 -16.63
CA PHE A 541 -14.17 7.27 -16.94
C PHE A 541 -13.63 6.41 -18.09
N GLY A 542 -14.44 5.49 -18.63
CA GLY A 542 -14.06 4.64 -19.75
C GLY A 542 -12.90 3.70 -19.43
N LEU A 543 -12.90 3.07 -18.25
CA LEU A 543 -11.81 2.18 -17.82
C LEU A 543 -11.82 0.86 -18.59
N CYS A 544 -10.65 0.32 -18.90
CA CYS A 544 -10.52 -0.97 -19.58
C CYS A 544 -10.94 -2.13 -18.66
N ASP A 545 -10.44 -2.11 -17.43
CA ASP A 545 -10.65 -3.16 -16.44
C ASP A 545 -11.81 -2.81 -15.50
N GLN A 546 -12.33 -3.84 -14.83
CA GLN A 546 -13.35 -3.65 -13.82
C GLN A 546 -12.76 -3.00 -12.58
N LEU A 547 -13.35 -1.89 -12.11
CA LEU A 547 -12.93 -1.27 -10.87
C LEU A 547 -13.45 -2.11 -9.68
N SER A 548 -12.55 -2.45 -8.77
CA SER A 548 -12.83 -3.13 -7.51
C SER A 548 -12.44 -2.23 -6.33
N SER A 549 -13.03 -2.46 -5.15
CA SER A 549 -12.84 -1.60 -3.97
C SER A 549 -11.37 -1.44 -3.57
N ASP A 550 -10.57 -2.50 -3.69
CA ASP A 550 -9.13 -2.50 -3.43
C ASP A 550 -8.31 -1.65 -4.42
N LYS A 551 -8.89 -1.28 -5.56
CA LYS A 551 -8.20 -0.57 -6.66
C LYS A 551 -8.68 0.85 -6.91
N VAL A 552 -9.72 1.30 -6.20
CA VAL A 552 -10.21 2.69 -6.24
C VAL A 552 -9.07 3.67 -5.95
N ALA A 553 -8.20 3.28 -5.05
CA ALA A 553 -7.01 4.02 -4.66
C ALA A 553 -6.08 4.30 -5.86
N SER A 554 -5.66 3.24 -6.57
CA SER A 554 -4.84 3.34 -7.78
C SER A 554 -5.49 4.17 -8.87
N PHE A 555 -6.81 4.05 -9.04
CA PHE A 555 -7.59 4.87 -9.96
C PHE A 555 -7.51 6.36 -9.60
N LYS A 556 -7.73 6.73 -8.33
CA LYS A 556 -7.63 8.13 -7.89
C LYS A 556 -6.22 8.69 -8.10
N GLN A 557 -5.19 7.88 -7.88
CA GLN A 557 -3.80 8.27 -8.10
C GLN A 557 -3.46 8.53 -9.58
N LEU A 558 -4.04 7.74 -10.49
CA LEU A 558 -3.95 8.01 -11.93
C LEU A 558 -4.54 9.39 -12.26
N LEU A 559 -5.69 9.75 -11.66
CA LEU A 559 -6.31 11.05 -11.85
C LEU A 559 -5.44 12.19 -11.27
N VAL A 560 -4.94 12.04 -10.04
CA VAL A 560 -4.00 13.00 -9.43
C VAL A 560 -2.81 13.28 -10.35
N SER A 561 -2.21 12.22 -10.87
CA SER A 561 -1.06 12.34 -11.75
C SER A 561 -1.41 13.02 -13.08
N ALA A 562 -2.59 12.78 -13.64
CA ALA A 562 -3.06 13.49 -14.83
C ALA A 562 -3.17 15.00 -14.60
N TYR A 563 -3.72 15.43 -13.45
CA TYR A 563 -3.76 16.85 -13.09
C TYR A 563 -2.37 17.45 -12.94
N ILE A 564 -1.45 16.70 -12.32
CA ILE A 564 -0.05 17.12 -12.15
C ILE A 564 0.62 17.36 -13.51
N PHE A 565 0.50 16.41 -14.44
CA PHE A 565 1.14 16.52 -15.76
C PHE A 565 0.48 17.55 -16.68
N LEU A 566 -0.83 17.81 -16.54
CA LEU A 566 -1.48 18.92 -17.25
C LEU A 566 -0.82 20.26 -16.92
N VAL A 567 -0.48 20.50 -15.64
CA VAL A 567 0.17 21.74 -15.22
C VAL A 567 1.64 21.77 -15.62
N GLN A 568 2.39 20.67 -15.40
CA GLN A 568 3.80 20.62 -15.81
C GLN A 568 3.97 20.80 -17.33
N SER A 569 3.00 20.32 -18.12
CA SER A 569 2.99 20.45 -19.57
C SER A 569 2.24 21.69 -20.07
N ASN A 570 1.99 22.69 -19.22
CA ASN A 570 1.12 23.84 -19.56
C ASN A 570 1.79 24.88 -20.48
N TYR A 571 2.36 24.44 -21.61
CA TYR A 571 3.08 25.26 -22.58
C TYR A 571 2.13 26.03 -23.51
N HIS A 572 2.63 27.11 -24.11
CA HIS A 572 1.89 27.96 -25.07
C HIS A 572 1.74 27.35 -26.47
N HIS A 573 2.31 26.18 -26.68
CA HIS A 573 2.29 25.44 -27.94
C HIS A 573 1.93 23.97 -27.69
N LYS A 574 1.56 23.25 -28.77
CA LYS A 574 1.29 21.81 -28.69
C LYS A 574 2.57 21.08 -28.31
N THR A 575 2.47 20.07 -27.44
CA THR A 575 3.62 19.28 -26.99
C THR A 575 3.31 17.78 -27.10
N SER A 576 4.37 16.98 -27.24
CA SER A 576 4.32 15.51 -27.20
C SER A 576 5.30 14.93 -26.18
N ILE A 577 5.83 15.75 -25.26
CA ILE A 577 6.87 15.36 -24.28
C ILE A 577 6.37 14.21 -23.40
N VAL A 578 5.33 14.45 -22.61
CA VAL A 578 4.72 13.39 -21.80
C VAL A 578 3.70 12.63 -22.65
N LYS A 579 2.87 13.38 -23.39
CA LYS A 579 1.80 12.90 -24.26
C LYS A 579 1.48 13.98 -25.30
N PRO A 580 0.85 13.63 -26.44
CA PRO A 580 0.27 14.62 -27.33
C PRO A 580 -0.79 15.45 -26.59
N LEU A 581 -0.51 16.73 -26.38
CA LEU A 581 -1.36 17.68 -25.68
C LEU A 581 -1.55 18.96 -26.51
N PRO A 582 -2.71 19.64 -26.38
CA PRO A 582 -2.92 20.95 -26.99
C PRO A 582 -2.03 22.02 -26.33
N ALA A 583 -1.95 23.19 -26.95
CA ALA A 583 -1.45 24.39 -26.26
C ALA A 583 -2.36 24.72 -25.07
N LEU A 584 -1.77 25.15 -23.96
CA LEU A 584 -2.44 25.49 -22.70
C LEU A 584 -3.40 24.37 -22.24
N PRO A 585 -2.90 23.14 -22.01
CA PRO A 585 -3.72 21.98 -21.69
C PRO A 585 -4.55 22.13 -20.41
N VAL A 586 -4.11 22.91 -19.41
CA VAL A 586 -4.92 23.22 -18.22
C VAL A 586 -6.18 23.99 -18.62
N LYS A 587 -6.05 24.95 -19.54
CA LYS A 587 -7.17 25.71 -20.08
C LYS A 587 -8.10 24.84 -20.91
N ALA A 588 -7.54 24.01 -21.79
CA ALA A 588 -8.34 23.07 -22.56
C ALA A 588 -9.12 22.10 -21.66
N PHE A 589 -8.51 21.63 -20.57
CA PHE A 589 -9.17 20.81 -19.55
C PHE A 589 -10.33 21.57 -18.90
N CYS A 590 -10.07 22.75 -18.32
CA CYS A 590 -11.08 23.51 -17.60
C CYS A 590 -12.23 23.96 -18.49
N ASP A 591 -11.95 24.46 -19.70
CA ASP A 591 -12.97 24.85 -20.67
C ASP A 591 -13.87 23.64 -21.02
N LYS A 592 -13.27 22.47 -21.27
CA LYS A 592 -14.02 21.26 -21.60
C LYS A 592 -14.85 20.75 -20.43
N THR A 593 -14.30 20.72 -19.22
CA THR A 593 -15.05 20.33 -18.02
C THR A 593 -16.25 21.24 -17.79
N ILE A 594 -16.07 22.56 -17.85
CA ILE A 594 -17.14 23.52 -17.59
C ILE A 594 -18.21 23.48 -18.66
N ASN A 595 -17.82 23.41 -19.94
CA ASN A 595 -18.77 23.35 -21.05
C ASN A 595 -19.55 22.02 -21.09
N SER A 596 -19.04 20.96 -20.47
CA SER A 596 -19.74 19.67 -20.34
C SER A 596 -20.73 19.60 -19.17
N LEU A 597 -20.81 20.63 -18.32
CA LEU A 597 -21.82 20.68 -17.27
C LEU A 597 -23.22 20.87 -17.89
N THR A 598 -24.10 19.90 -17.66
CA THR A 598 -25.49 19.94 -18.13
C THR A 598 -26.40 20.78 -17.23
N SER A 599 -25.99 20.99 -15.98
CA SER A 599 -26.65 21.89 -15.04
C SER A 599 -25.63 22.59 -14.14
N ASN A 600 -26.00 23.75 -13.60
CA ASN A 600 -25.20 24.43 -12.56
C ASN A 600 -25.32 23.73 -11.19
N ASN A 601 -26.08 22.64 -11.08
CA ASN A 601 -26.20 21.88 -9.84
C ASN A 601 -25.02 20.93 -9.69
N LEU A 602 -24.09 21.29 -8.79
CA LEU A 602 -22.90 20.50 -8.46
C LEU A 602 -23.17 19.36 -7.46
N GLU A 603 -24.42 19.15 -7.03
CA GLU A 603 -24.81 18.02 -6.17
C GLU A 603 -25.20 16.76 -6.96
N GLN A 604 -25.33 16.87 -8.29
CA GLN A 604 -25.64 15.71 -9.15
C GLN A 604 -24.34 14.99 -9.57
N GLU A 605 -24.16 13.76 -9.09
CA GLU A 605 -22.99 12.91 -9.35
C GLU A 605 -22.69 12.76 -10.84
N ASP A 606 -23.69 12.36 -11.63
CA ASP A 606 -23.52 12.15 -13.07
C ASP A 606 -23.10 13.43 -13.80
N ASN A 607 -23.62 14.59 -13.38
CA ASN A 607 -23.30 15.86 -14.02
C ASN A 607 -21.82 16.22 -13.81
N VAL A 608 -21.34 16.14 -12.57
CA VAL A 608 -19.96 16.52 -12.22
C VAL A 608 -18.95 15.48 -12.73
N LEU A 609 -19.21 14.19 -12.54
CA LEU A 609 -18.27 13.14 -12.93
C LEU A 609 -18.12 13.04 -14.45
N ASN A 610 -19.22 13.17 -15.22
CA ASN A 610 -19.12 13.22 -16.68
C ASN A 610 -18.38 14.48 -17.15
N ALA A 611 -18.59 15.63 -16.51
CA ALA A 611 -17.87 16.87 -16.84
C ALA A 611 -16.36 16.72 -16.60
N VAL A 612 -15.96 16.18 -15.45
CA VAL A 612 -14.54 15.92 -15.13
C VAL A 612 -13.95 14.88 -16.08
N SER A 613 -14.64 13.76 -16.32
CA SER A 613 -14.21 12.74 -17.29
C SER A 613 -13.99 13.32 -18.68
N ASN A 614 -14.91 14.17 -19.16
CA ASN A 614 -14.78 14.85 -20.45
C ASN A 614 -13.55 15.76 -20.51
N GLY A 615 -13.26 16.50 -19.44
CA GLY A 615 -12.03 17.29 -19.32
C GLY A 615 -10.78 16.42 -19.36
N LEU A 616 -10.77 15.32 -18.59
CA LEU A 616 -9.64 14.39 -18.51
C LEU A 616 -9.32 13.72 -19.86
N GLN A 617 -10.26 13.68 -20.81
CA GLN A 617 -9.95 13.26 -22.18
C GLN A 617 -8.87 14.14 -22.84
N ILE A 618 -8.66 15.39 -22.40
CA ILE A 618 -7.52 16.21 -22.85
C ILE A 618 -6.18 15.54 -22.50
N PHE A 619 -6.09 14.87 -21.36
CA PHE A 619 -4.86 14.17 -20.98
C PHE A 619 -4.82 12.72 -21.49
N PHE A 620 -5.95 12.01 -21.46
CA PHE A 620 -5.96 10.59 -21.74
C PHE A 620 -6.26 10.22 -23.21
N ASN A 621 -6.95 11.08 -23.96
CA ASN A 621 -7.43 10.75 -25.30
C ASN A 621 -7.54 11.97 -26.23
N TYR A 622 -6.58 12.89 -26.18
CA TYR A 622 -6.60 14.09 -27.00
C TYR A 622 -6.60 13.79 -28.50
N THR A 623 -5.90 12.73 -28.93
CA THR A 623 -5.83 12.29 -30.32
C THR A 623 -7.03 11.43 -30.77
N GLY A 624 -7.89 11.00 -29.83
CA GLY A 624 -9.00 10.09 -30.12
C GLY A 624 -8.60 8.64 -30.37
N GLN A 625 -7.32 8.27 -30.15
CA GLN A 625 -6.81 6.92 -30.42
C GLN A 625 -6.96 5.96 -29.22
N THR A 626 -7.13 6.48 -28.01
CA THR A 626 -7.27 5.68 -26.78
C THR A 626 -8.67 5.11 -26.71
N LYS A 627 -8.78 3.77 -26.69
CA LYS A 627 -10.07 3.06 -26.61
C LYS A 627 -10.66 3.06 -25.20
N CYS A 628 -9.82 2.87 -24.19
CA CYS A 628 -10.18 2.84 -22.77
C CYS A 628 -8.97 3.19 -21.90
N LEU A 629 -9.20 3.55 -20.64
CA LEU A 629 -8.16 3.94 -19.69
C LEU A 629 -7.66 2.75 -18.90
N ILE A 630 -6.35 2.52 -18.93
CA ILE A 630 -5.66 1.53 -18.10
C ILE A 630 -5.20 2.24 -16.83
N PHE A 631 -5.59 1.71 -15.66
CA PHE A 631 -5.15 2.22 -14.35
C PHE A 631 -4.33 1.18 -13.56
N GLU A 632 -4.19 -0.04 -14.08
CA GLU A 632 -3.41 -1.12 -13.49
C GLU A 632 -2.10 -1.35 -14.24
N ASN A 633 -1.12 -2.00 -13.58
CA ASN A 633 0.20 -2.29 -14.13
C ASN A 633 0.92 -1.05 -14.69
N LEU A 634 0.58 0.11 -14.12
CA LEU A 634 1.21 1.36 -14.43
C LEU A 634 2.63 1.44 -13.85
N VAL A 635 3.38 0.37 -13.60
CA VAL A 635 4.76 0.48 -13.10
C VAL A 635 5.71 -0.11 -14.14
N ASN A 636 6.38 0.76 -14.89
CA ASN A 636 7.47 0.38 -15.77
C ASN A 636 8.82 0.41 -15.03
N ARG A 637 9.89 0.05 -15.73
CA ARG A 637 11.24 -0.07 -15.15
C ARG A 637 11.77 1.27 -14.60
N ASP A 638 11.50 2.37 -15.28
CA ASP A 638 12.03 3.69 -14.90
C ASP A 638 11.21 4.27 -13.73
N ALA A 639 9.91 4.01 -13.69
CA ALA A 639 9.06 4.23 -12.51
C ALA A 639 9.59 3.52 -11.27
N LEU A 640 9.98 2.26 -11.45
CA LEU A 640 10.55 1.43 -10.40
C LEU A 640 11.89 2.00 -9.94
N SER A 641 12.73 2.46 -10.87
CA SER A 641 13.97 3.19 -10.54
C SER A 641 13.68 4.42 -9.70
N MET A 642 12.69 5.24 -10.06
CA MET A 642 12.31 6.42 -9.28
C MET A 642 11.78 6.08 -7.89
N GLY A 643 10.96 5.03 -7.76
CA GLY A 643 10.50 4.55 -6.46
C GLY A 643 11.66 4.09 -5.56
N ILE A 644 12.61 3.34 -6.11
CA ILE A 644 13.82 2.89 -5.40
C ILE A 644 14.69 4.09 -5.00
N LEU A 645 14.95 5.01 -5.94
CA LEU A 645 15.74 6.21 -5.70
C LEU A 645 15.10 7.09 -4.61
N GLY A 646 13.78 7.25 -4.66
CA GLY A 646 12.96 7.89 -3.63
C GLY A 646 13.13 7.24 -2.27
N CYS A 647 13.10 5.91 -2.18
CA CYS A 647 13.35 5.19 -0.93
C CYS A 647 14.79 5.30 -0.42
N ASN A 648 15.79 5.34 -1.30
CA ASN A 648 17.18 5.45 -0.89
C ASN A 648 17.53 6.85 -0.34
N GLN A 649 17.01 7.92 -0.93
CA GLN A 649 17.47 9.30 -0.64
C GLN A 649 16.34 10.30 -0.34
N LYS A 650 15.11 9.81 -0.13
CA LYS A 650 13.90 10.60 0.21
C LYS A 650 13.72 11.80 -0.70
N PHE A 651 13.47 11.52 -1.97
CA PHE A 651 13.10 12.54 -2.96
C PHE A 651 11.63 12.93 -2.82
N PHE A 652 11.34 14.22 -3.03
CA PHE A 652 9.99 14.76 -3.24
C PHE A 652 8.96 14.46 -2.17
N GLN A 653 8.91 15.31 -1.13
CA GLN A 653 7.79 15.29 -0.19
C GLN A 653 6.63 16.13 -0.77
N LEU A 654 5.58 15.44 -1.22
CA LEU A 654 4.33 16.05 -1.66
C LEU A 654 3.26 15.79 -0.62
N CYS A 655 2.52 16.84 -0.25
CA CYS A 655 1.38 16.73 0.65
C CYS A 655 0.15 17.44 0.03
N MET A 656 -1.03 16.93 0.36
CA MET A 656 -2.31 17.50 -0.05
C MET A 656 -3.19 17.63 1.20
N ASN A 657 -3.91 18.74 1.35
CA ASN A 657 -4.75 18.96 2.53
C ASN A 657 -6.23 19.13 2.21
N GLY A 658 -6.59 19.20 0.92
CA GLY A 658 -7.97 19.39 0.48
C GLY A 658 -8.64 20.66 1.03
N LYS A 659 -7.87 21.63 1.55
CA LYS A 659 -8.33 22.93 2.06
C LYS A 659 -7.81 24.04 1.15
N THR A 660 -6.50 24.13 1.00
CA THR A 660 -5.82 25.10 0.13
C THR A 660 -5.64 24.59 -1.30
N ASP A 661 -5.84 23.29 -1.51
CA ASP A 661 -5.76 22.62 -2.80
C ASP A 661 -7.08 21.93 -3.18
N MET A 662 -7.15 21.49 -4.44
CA MET A 662 -8.31 20.79 -5.02
C MET A 662 -8.26 19.26 -4.90
N PHE A 663 -7.25 18.71 -4.21
CA PHE A 663 -7.06 17.27 -4.08
C PHE A 663 -7.71 16.73 -2.81
N GLN A 664 -7.65 15.41 -2.62
CA GLN A 664 -8.01 14.80 -1.36
C GLN A 664 -6.89 14.98 -0.34
N GLU A 665 -7.24 14.95 0.94
CA GLU A 665 -6.26 15.03 2.02
C GLU A 665 -5.34 13.80 1.96
N ASP A 666 -4.03 14.05 1.88
CA ASP A 666 -2.95 13.07 1.85
C ASP A 666 -1.74 13.68 2.56
N HIS A 667 -1.46 13.18 3.76
CA HIS A 667 -0.39 13.67 4.62
C HIS A 667 0.82 12.76 4.55
N PHE A 668 2.01 13.36 4.37
CA PHE A 668 3.24 12.59 4.43
C PHE A 668 3.56 12.19 5.88
N VAL A 669 3.54 10.88 6.14
CA VAL A 669 4.02 10.29 7.40
C VAL A 669 5.30 9.49 7.14
N PHE A 670 6.42 9.95 7.70
CA PHE A 670 7.74 9.34 7.42
C PHE A 670 7.81 7.86 7.83
N LYS A 671 7.16 7.49 8.94
CA LYS A 671 7.15 6.10 9.41
C LYS A 671 6.50 5.16 8.39
N GLU A 672 5.37 5.56 7.83
CA GLU A 672 4.65 4.79 6.81
C GLU A 672 5.46 4.68 5.52
N PHE A 673 6.02 5.81 5.06
CA PHE A 673 6.96 5.82 3.93
C PHE A 673 8.14 4.86 4.14
N SER A 674 8.75 4.90 5.33
CA SER A 674 9.87 4.02 5.69
C SER A 674 9.49 2.55 5.70
N ASP A 675 8.33 2.21 6.27
CA ASP A 675 7.85 0.83 6.35
C ASP A 675 7.49 0.29 4.96
N ASN A 676 6.92 1.12 4.09
CA ASN A 676 6.63 0.73 2.70
C ASN A 676 7.90 0.55 1.86
N CYS A 677 8.89 1.43 2.00
CA CYS A 677 10.21 1.22 1.39
C CYS A 677 10.87 -0.08 1.86
N LYS A 678 10.71 -0.40 3.16
CA LYS A 678 11.25 -1.63 3.73
C LYS A 678 10.54 -2.86 3.19
N ASN A 679 9.21 -2.84 3.11
CA ASN A 679 8.41 -3.95 2.62
C ASN A 679 8.60 -4.19 1.12
N ARG A 680 8.70 -3.12 0.31
CA ARG A 680 8.73 -3.21 -1.16
C ARG A 680 10.13 -3.45 -1.72
N PHE A 681 11.14 -2.78 -1.16
CA PHE A 681 12.50 -2.78 -1.70
C PHE A 681 13.56 -3.25 -0.70
N ASN A 682 13.17 -3.63 0.53
CA ASN A 682 14.10 -3.94 1.60
C ASN A 682 15.07 -2.78 1.94
N ILE A 683 14.64 -1.54 1.65
CA ILE A 683 15.39 -0.30 1.92
C ILE A 683 14.82 0.34 3.18
N THR A 684 15.69 0.79 4.08
CA THR A 684 15.29 1.64 5.22
C THR A 684 15.75 3.07 4.92
N PRO A 685 14.83 4.00 4.58
CA PRO A 685 15.18 5.38 4.28
C PRO A 685 15.77 6.10 5.49
N ILE A 686 16.65 7.07 5.23
CA ILE A 686 17.17 7.99 6.26
C ILE A 686 16.45 9.33 6.09
N GLU A 687 15.76 9.77 7.14
CA GLU A 687 14.82 10.90 7.09
C GLU A 687 15.41 12.21 6.56
N ASN A 688 16.67 12.47 6.90
CA ASN A 688 17.38 13.69 6.52
C ASN A 688 18.58 13.42 5.57
N SER A 689 18.56 12.30 4.83
CA SER A 689 19.65 11.92 3.91
C SER A 689 19.94 13.01 2.88
N PHE A 690 18.88 13.55 2.27
CA PHE A 690 18.97 14.62 1.29
C PHE A 690 19.67 15.86 1.84
N GLN A 691 19.20 16.37 2.99
CA GLN A 691 19.76 17.56 3.65
C GLN A 691 21.19 17.35 4.15
N THR A 692 21.55 16.11 4.50
CA THR A 692 22.91 15.80 4.97
C THR A 692 23.91 15.76 3.82
N SER A 693 23.50 15.22 2.65
CA SER A 693 24.40 15.03 1.51
C SER A 693 24.51 16.26 0.61
N TYR A 694 23.45 17.06 0.52
CA TYR A 694 23.33 18.20 -0.38
C TYR A 694 22.80 19.44 0.35
N ALA A 695 23.18 20.63 -0.13
CA ALA A 695 22.54 21.85 0.32
C ALA A 695 21.04 21.78 0.00
N SER A 696 20.21 22.20 0.96
CA SER A 696 18.75 22.08 0.90
C SER A 696 18.05 23.35 1.38
N ILE A 697 18.79 24.32 1.91
CA ILE A 697 18.26 25.63 2.32
C ILE A 697 18.94 26.70 1.48
N HIS A 698 18.20 27.72 1.05
CA HIS A 698 18.72 28.81 0.20
C HIS A 698 20.07 29.39 0.67
N ASP A 699 20.25 29.56 1.98
CA ASP A 699 21.45 30.15 2.56
C ASP A 699 22.70 29.25 2.45
N GLU A 700 22.54 27.93 2.42
CA GLU A 700 23.64 26.98 2.24
C GLU A 700 24.26 27.10 0.85
N TYR A 701 23.45 27.55 -0.12
CA TYR A 701 23.92 27.74 -1.48
C TYR A 701 24.94 28.87 -1.63
N LYS A 702 25.03 29.80 -0.66
CA LYS A 702 25.94 30.97 -0.73
C LYS A 702 27.42 30.61 -0.95
N SER A 703 27.82 29.39 -0.60
CA SER A 703 29.19 28.89 -0.76
C SER A 703 29.54 28.42 -2.18
N PHE A 704 28.54 28.23 -3.05
CA PHE A 704 28.73 27.74 -4.42
C PHE A 704 28.75 28.86 -5.45
N SER A 705 29.07 28.49 -6.70
CA SER A 705 29.20 29.44 -7.81
C SER A 705 28.94 28.78 -9.16
N ASN A 706 28.57 29.61 -10.12
CA ASN A 706 28.31 29.27 -11.51
C ASN A 706 27.19 28.24 -11.67
N ILE A 707 26.07 28.47 -11.00
CA ILE A 707 24.84 27.67 -11.17
C ILE A 707 23.72 28.66 -11.46
N ILE A 708 23.09 28.54 -12.63
CA ILE A 708 21.84 29.23 -12.92
C ILE A 708 20.71 28.36 -12.39
N PHE A 709 19.85 28.93 -11.55
CA PHE A 709 18.58 28.32 -11.18
C PHE A 709 17.46 29.04 -11.94
N SER A 710 16.95 28.42 -13.00
CA SER A 710 15.78 28.91 -13.74
C SER A 710 14.52 28.20 -13.23
N ASN A 711 13.43 28.93 -13.05
CA ASN A 711 12.14 28.34 -12.62
C ASN A 711 10.98 29.00 -13.35
N GLY A 712 10.12 28.20 -13.96
CA GLY A 712 8.84 28.65 -14.51
C GLY A 712 7.82 28.91 -13.40
N LEU A 713 7.13 30.04 -13.43
CA LEU A 713 6.15 30.39 -12.38
C LEU A 713 4.81 29.65 -12.51
N TRP A 714 4.57 28.91 -13.61
CA TRP A 714 3.46 27.95 -13.70
C TRP A 714 3.84 26.55 -13.25
N ASP A 715 5.12 26.28 -13.02
CA ASP A 715 5.62 24.99 -12.57
C ASP A 715 5.63 24.87 -11.04
N PRO A 716 4.81 24.00 -10.43
CA PRO A 716 4.72 23.89 -8.98
C PRO A 716 6.04 23.53 -8.28
N TYR A 717 7.03 22.98 -8.99
CA TYR A 717 8.37 22.73 -8.42
C TYR A 717 9.17 24.00 -8.10
N TRP A 718 8.77 25.17 -8.61
CA TRP A 718 9.50 26.42 -8.34
C TRP A 718 9.58 26.75 -6.84
N THR A 719 8.60 26.32 -6.04
CA THR A 719 8.55 26.54 -4.58
C THR A 719 9.64 25.76 -3.84
N SER A 720 10.02 24.60 -4.37
CA SER A 720 11.14 23.79 -3.91
C SER A 720 12.44 24.12 -4.65
N GLY A 721 12.45 25.13 -5.52
CA GLY A 721 13.64 25.59 -6.23
C GLY A 721 14.37 26.74 -5.53
N ILE A 722 15.51 27.16 -6.07
CA ILE A 722 16.15 28.40 -5.63
C ILE A 722 15.52 29.57 -6.40
N TYR A 723 14.56 30.24 -5.76
CA TYR A 723 13.84 31.41 -6.31
C TYR A 723 14.21 32.75 -5.65
N LYS A 724 14.97 32.73 -4.55
CA LYS A 724 15.47 33.95 -3.87
C LYS A 724 16.90 34.23 -4.30
N PHE A 725 17.23 35.51 -4.47
CA PHE A 725 18.60 35.94 -4.70
C PHE A 725 19.51 35.41 -3.57
N VAL A 726 20.56 34.66 -3.95
CA VAL A 726 21.55 34.12 -3.02
C VAL A 726 22.84 34.96 -3.07
N ASN A 727 23.45 35.07 -4.26
CA ASN A 727 24.60 35.93 -4.55
C ASN A 727 24.77 36.11 -6.07
N GLU A 728 25.66 37.01 -6.49
CA GLU A 728 25.91 37.30 -7.92
C GLU A 728 26.48 36.13 -8.75
N LYS A 729 27.07 35.12 -8.08
CA LYS A 729 27.63 33.93 -8.72
C LYS A 729 26.59 32.82 -8.90
N LEU A 730 25.38 33.00 -8.38
CA LEU A 730 24.26 32.07 -8.47
C LEU A 730 23.04 32.79 -9.03
N PRO A 731 23.00 33.04 -10.34
CA PRO A 731 21.88 33.71 -10.98
C PRO A 731 20.59 32.92 -10.78
N VAL A 732 19.53 33.65 -10.42
CA VAL A 732 18.18 33.10 -10.30
C VAL A 732 17.32 33.75 -11.37
N ILE A 733 16.68 32.93 -12.21
CA ILE A 733 15.87 33.39 -13.35
C ILE A 733 14.45 32.87 -13.15
N LEU A 734 13.53 33.77 -12.77
CA LEU A 734 12.11 33.44 -12.66
C LEU A 734 11.43 33.77 -13.97
N ILE A 735 10.73 32.79 -14.54
CA ILE A 735 10.15 32.89 -15.88
C ILE A 735 8.63 32.93 -15.74
N GLU A 736 8.07 34.13 -15.90
CA GLU A 736 6.62 34.32 -15.94
C GLU A 736 6.02 33.51 -17.10
N GLU A 737 4.86 32.90 -16.86
CA GLU A 737 4.12 32.15 -17.89
C GLU A 737 4.86 30.96 -18.52
N ALA A 738 5.87 30.43 -17.84
CA ALA A 738 6.55 29.20 -18.21
C ALA A 738 6.15 28.06 -17.28
N ALA A 739 5.88 26.89 -17.88
CA ALA A 739 5.69 25.63 -17.19
C ALA A 739 7.03 24.94 -16.92
N HIS A 740 7.02 23.62 -16.68
CA HIS A 740 8.18 22.87 -16.21
C HIS A 740 9.33 22.92 -17.22
N HIS A 741 10.50 23.44 -16.82
CA HIS A 741 11.73 23.57 -17.61
C HIS A 741 11.55 23.99 -19.08
N ALA A 742 10.63 24.93 -19.34
CA ALA A 742 10.30 25.36 -20.71
C ALA A 742 11.49 26.01 -21.45
N ASP A 743 12.45 26.56 -20.70
CA ASP A 743 13.70 27.16 -21.17
C ASP A 743 14.59 26.16 -21.93
N LEU A 744 14.55 24.88 -21.57
CA LEU A 744 15.32 23.83 -22.24
C LEU A 744 14.73 23.36 -23.57
N LEU A 745 13.43 23.62 -23.80
CA LEU A 745 12.69 23.15 -24.97
C LEU A 745 13.02 23.94 -26.25
N GLU A 746 12.60 23.40 -27.39
CA GLU A 746 12.73 24.08 -28.69
C GLU A 746 11.99 25.44 -28.67
N PRO A 747 12.66 26.53 -29.09
CA PRO A 747 12.01 27.83 -29.19
C PRO A 747 10.81 27.80 -30.13
N ASN A 748 9.69 28.33 -29.66
CA ASN A 748 8.46 28.47 -30.43
C ASN A 748 8.08 29.94 -30.63
N GLU A 749 7.42 30.27 -31.74
CA GLU A 749 6.92 31.63 -31.98
C GLU A 749 5.93 32.10 -30.90
N ASN A 750 5.14 31.15 -30.36
CA ASN A 750 4.16 31.39 -29.31
C ASN A 750 4.78 31.47 -27.90
N ASP A 751 6.10 31.31 -27.76
CA ASP A 751 6.73 31.44 -26.45
C ASP A 751 6.58 32.87 -25.90
N PRO A 752 6.28 33.02 -24.61
CA PRO A 752 6.12 34.32 -23.99
C PRO A 752 7.47 35.08 -23.97
N GLU A 753 7.39 36.41 -23.96
CA GLU A 753 8.59 37.25 -23.98
C GLU A 753 9.49 37.05 -22.76
N SER A 754 8.92 36.69 -21.61
CA SER A 754 9.66 36.26 -20.41
C SER A 754 10.57 35.05 -20.69
N LEU A 755 10.05 34.02 -21.35
CA LEU A 755 10.79 32.80 -21.70
C LEU A 755 11.89 33.07 -22.72
N LYS A 756 11.60 33.89 -23.75
CA LYS A 756 12.61 34.32 -24.74
C LYS A 756 13.77 35.07 -24.07
N LYS A 757 13.45 36.00 -23.15
CA LYS A 757 14.47 36.74 -22.38
C LYS A 757 15.28 35.84 -21.46
N ALA A 758 14.64 34.87 -20.80
CA ALA A 758 15.32 33.91 -19.92
C ALA A 758 16.40 33.13 -20.68
N ARG A 759 16.05 32.53 -21.83
CA ARG A 759 17.02 31.80 -22.68
C ARG A 759 18.20 32.65 -23.14
N LEU A 760 17.95 33.91 -23.50
CA LEU A 760 19.03 34.84 -23.88
C LEU A 760 19.95 35.17 -22.70
N GLU A 761 19.39 35.32 -21.50
CA GLU A 761 20.17 35.59 -20.29
C GLU A 761 20.99 34.37 -19.85
N GLU A 762 20.40 33.17 -19.91
CA GLU A 762 21.09 31.90 -19.69
C GLU A 762 22.28 31.73 -20.64
N GLU A 763 22.05 31.91 -21.94
CA GLU A 763 23.10 31.89 -22.97
C GLU A 763 24.21 32.91 -22.66
N ARG A 764 23.84 34.16 -22.32
CA ARG A 764 24.79 35.22 -21.99
C ARG A 764 25.67 34.86 -20.80
N ILE A 765 25.09 34.32 -19.73
CA ILE A 765 25.81 33.95 -18.50
C ILE A 765 26.75 32.76 -18.77
N ILE A 766 26.28 31.73 -19.46
CA ILE A 766 27.08 30.54 -19.78
C ILE A 766 28.29 30.92 -20.66
N LEU A 767 28.08 31.76 -21.68
CA LEU A 767 29.17 32.24 -22.53
C LEU A 767 30.20 33.07 -21.75
N LYS A 768 29.75 33.83 -20.74
CA LYS A 768 30.68 34.53 -19.84
C LYS A 768 31.56 33.54 -19.07
N TRP A 769 31.00 32.48 -18.49
CA TRP A 769 31.79 31.46 -17.78
C TRP A 769 32.80 30.77 -18.69
N ILE A 770 32.38 30.40 -19.92
CA ILE A 770 33.27 29.80 -20.92
C ILE A 770 34.44 30.74 -21.25
N LYS A 771 34.15 32.03 -21.43
CA LYS A 771 35.18 33.05 -21.70
C LYS A 771 36.14 33.22 -20.53
N ASP A 772 35.63 33.31 -19.31
CA ASP A 772 36.41 33.49 -18.09
C ASP A 772 37.33 32.28 -17.84
N PHE A 773 36.84 31.05 -18.06
CA PHE A 773 37.63 29.82 -18.00
C PHE A 773 38.80 29.85 -19.00
N ASN A 774 38.51 30.18 -20.27
CA ASN A 774 39.52 30.22 -21.31
C ASN A 774 40.59 31.30 -21.04
N HIS A 775 40.17 32.47 -20.52
CA HIS A 775 41.10 33.52 -20.14
C HIS A 775 41.99 33.09 -18.96
N ALA A 776 41.42 32.51 -17.89
CA ALA A 776 42.18 32.02 -16.75
C ALA A 776 43.22 30.97 -17.16
N LYS A 777 42.89 30.09 -18.11
CA LYS A 777 43.82 29.11 -18.68
C LYS A 777 45.00 29.78 -19.40
N LEU A 778 44.73 30.75 -20.27
CA LEU A 778 45.79 31.50 -20.99
C LEU A 778 46.74 32.17 -20.00
N THR A 779 46.20 32.80 -18.96
CA THR A 779 47.00 33.43 -17.90
C THR A 779 47.87 32.42 -17.15
N ARG A 780 47.34 31.25 -16.78
CA ARG A 780 48.13 30.18 -16.15
C ARG A 780 49.23 29.64 -17.07
N LYS A 781 48.95 29.47 -18.37
CA LYS A 781 49.93 29.02 -19.36
C LYS A 781 51.05 30.05 -19.54
N PHE A 782 50.73 31.34 -19.48
CA PHE A 782 51.71 32.42 -19.50
C PHE A 782 52.58 32.43 -18.23
N LEU A 783 51.96 32.28 -17.05
CA LEU A 783 52.66 32.26 -15.77
C LEU A 783 53.58 31.03 -15.59
N LYS A 784 53.24 29.86 -16.16
CA LYS A 784 54.10 28.67 -16.13
C LYS A 784 55.29 28.71 -17.10
N ARG A 785 55.29 29.65 -18.06
CA ARG A 785 56.38 29.84 -19.04
C ARG A 785 57.42 30.88 -18.59
N LYS A 786 57.10 31.66 -17.56
CA LYS A 786 58.06 32.44 -16.78
C LYS A 786 58.55 31.58 -15.62
#